data_AF-A0A7V3FLI7-F1
#
_entry.id   AF-A0A7V3FLI7-F1
#
_cell.length_a   1.000
_cell.length_b   1.000
_cell.length_c   1.000
_cell.angle_alpha   90.00
_cell.angle_beta   90.00
_cell.angle_gamma   90.00
#
_symmetry.space_group_name_H-M   'P 1'
#
loop_
_entity.id
_entity.type
_entity.pdbx_description
1 polymer ?
#
loop_
_entity_poly.entity_id
_entity_poly.type
_entity_poly.pdbx_seq_one_letter_code
_entity_poly.pdbx_strand_id
1 'polypeptide(L)'
;MSTVVPINTGFAPQSWLSGLGSNPELRALARESDPELFFESLLAYGLRRESAGEIEAAARVYARIQEAAPEELSRRAARRLDAMVGRGAAGPRAEFLLRRLAGEASDPAALFAMGTAVTVFRLARLASLARLSANPAANLFTRGFGARAAASLAGFALEAPAFTFAGRLANQALGREQDWGPGAVGRDLASSYLVLGGLKLAGWATRAAYRNVGANLVFAPGGGGGRTQGSPLQILFEQTGMLGGILLGHHLEERAGLRPAQAGATTLIDSMAMLLQFHVAGRLSRHAFGERLAARELDMEARHRGLESFAARPPRWAAELLAGPPLAMAILGPASVGRPEPLRMQATRFPPSPAPAYENYHFPPGGKGQTTPPRLSYGETERRLWAGMEPELRAVPFEASRDEILSRRVSLETADRFWEFQIRDFARLLGAEVEAHPPERLIEPFSSQFLRPKGDLLRRAADFAEGGGRVYELSLPYANASFGKANVKGHYSNLRHLMGELEDAFGREVQLQFLREGRLRVRIPNFALWEGLLRARFGEAAHRPIPVDGIITRDDTMRLRGKLLAPVGMVRQATLISELGGKVHAFFVPFHDFYHATMASMLPPELCASCAGLYFPLQRGLPPSRLKQEHLNRLADLDPGSDFNGHPDAFVKFTLLPFWHSFFGEVEAGTMTQRRLQQYPQFLASYRRILRDEAATPGVTPLWREGFERRVNEFGDEFARLLTSVLRK
;
A
#
# COMPACT_ATOMS: atom_id res chain seq x y z
N MET A 1 -20.15 -66.55 25.95
CA MET A 1 -21.06 -67.39 25.15
C MET A 1 -22.00 -66.46 24.41
N SER A 2 -21.68 -66.14 23.16
CA SER A 2 -22.52 -65.31 22.30
C SER A 2 -23.70 -66.14 21.80
N THR A 3 -24.91 -65.75 22.18
CA THR A 3 -26.17 -66.27 21.63
C THR A 3 -26.25 -65.89 20.16
N VAL A 4 -26.02 -66.86 19.27
CA VAL A 4 -26.30 -66.73 17.84
C VAL A 4 -27.82 -66.73 17.67
N VAL A 5 -28.40 -65.54 17.59
CA VAL A 5 -29.79 -65.37 17.14
C VAL A 5 -29.82 -65.68 15.65
N PRO A 6 -30.67 -66.62 15.18
CA PRO A 6 -30.78 -66.89 13.76
C PRO A 6 -31.40 -65.69 13.05
N ILE A 7 -30.56 -64.89 12.38
CA ILE A 7 -30.98 -63.85 11.44
C ILE A 7 -31.36 -64.55 10.15
N ASN A 8 -32.59 -65.05 10.05
CA ASN A 8 -33.17 -65.28 8.74
C ASN A 8 -34.69 -65.34 8.82
N THR A 9 -35.34 -64.29 8.30
CA THR A 9 -36.59 -64.32 7.52
C THR A 9 -37.07 -62.88 7.36
N GLY A 10 -36.63 -62.21 6.29
CA GLY A 10 -37.26 -60.96 5.83
C GLY A 10 -36.34 -59.78 5.49
N PHE A 11 -35.05 -59.97 5.26
CA PHE A 11 -34.24 -58.90 4.66
C PHE A 11 -34.70 -58.69 3.20
N ALA A 12 -35.49 -57.65 2.97
CA ALA A 12 -35.98 -57.25 1.66
C ALA A 12 -35.35 -55.90 1.27
N PRO A 13 -34.20 -55.87 0.58
CA PRO A 13 -33.50 -54.63 0.18
C PRO A 13 -34.41 -53.56 -0.45
N GLN A 14 -35.44 -54.01 -1.17
CA GLN A 14 -36.39 -53.14 -1.88
C GLN A 14 -37.21 -52.24 -0.93
N SER A 15 -37.63 -52.74 0.23
CA SER A 15 -38.38 -51.93 1.20
C SER A 15 -37.48 -50.86 1.85
N TRP A 16 -36.21 -51.18 2.07
CA TRP A 16 -35.21 -50.27 2.64
C TRP A 16 -34.85 -49.09 1.73
N LEU A 17 -34.84 -49.33 0.43
CA LEU A 17 -34.52 -48.31 -0.56
C LEU A 17 -35.72 -47.41 -0.89
N SER A 18 -36.92 -47.75 -0.39
CA SER A 18 -38.10 -46.92 -0.57
C SER A 18 -37.89 -45.53 0.07
N GLY A 19 -38.11 -44.49 -0.74
CA GLY A 19 -37.88 -43.08 -0.34
C GLY A 19 -36.47 -42.54 -0.57
N LEU A 20 -35.51 -43.33 -1.07
CA LEU A 20 -34.18 -42.84 -1.47
C LEU A 20 -34.12 -42.38 -2.95
N GLY A 21 -35.24 -42.49 -3.69
CA GLY A 21 -35.37 -42.10 -5.10
C GLY A 21 -35.09 -43.23 -6.09
N SER A 22 -35.41 -43.01 -7.37
CA SER A 22 -35.29 -44.00 -8.46
C SER A 22 -33.91 -43.98 -9.13
N ASN A 23 -32.85 -44.28 -8.37
CA ASN A 23 -31.48 -44.32 -8.90
C ASN A 23 -31.13 -45.71 -9.46
N PRO A 24 -30.54 -45.83 -10.68
CA PRO A 24 -30.09 -47.12 -11.23
C PRO A 24 -29.10 -47.86 -10.32
N GLU A 25 -28.25 -47.12 -9.60
CA GLU A 25 -27.30 -47.69 -8.64
C GLU A 25 -28.02 -48.28 -7.43
N LEU A 26 -29.02 -47.59 -6.87
CA LEU A 26 -29.87 -48.14 -5.81
C LEU A 26 -30.62 -49.39 -6.29
N ARG A 27 -31.09 -49.42 -7.54
CA ARG A 27 -31.71 -50.62 -8.13
C ARG A 27 -30.73 -51.79 -8.26
N ALA A 28 -29.46 -51.52 -8.51
CA ALA A 28 -28.42 -52.54 -8.52
C ALA A 28 -28.15 -53.05 -7.08
N LEU A 29 -28.03 -52.14 -6.11
CA LEU A 29 -27.89 -52.49 -4.68
C LEU A 29 -29.07 -53.31 -4.17
N ALA A 30 -30.29 -53.06 -4.67
CA ALA A 30 -31.48 -53.82 -4.29
C ALA A 30 -31.40 -55.32 -4.65
N ARG A 31 -30.46 -55.72 -5.51
CA ARG A 31 -30.23 -57.12 -5.91
C ARG A 31 -29.19 -57.82 -5.04
N GLU A 32 -28.49 -57.09 -4.16
CA GLU A 32 -27.53 -57.68 -3.24
C GLU A 32 -28.26 -58.48 -2.15
N SER A 33 -27.95 -59.77 -2.07
CA SER A 33 -28.60 -60.70 -1.14
C SER A 33 -27.87 -60.81 0.19
N ASP A 34 -26.58 -60.49 0.22
CA ASP A 34 -25.79 -60.46 1.46
C ASP A 34 -26.06 -59.14 2.21
N PRO A 35 -26.60 -59.18 3.45
CA PRO A 35 -26.90 -57.96 4.20
C PRO A 35 -25.69 -57.09 4.51
N GLU A 36 -24.53 -57.68 4.83
CA GLU A 36 -23.32 -56.92 5.14
C GLU A 36 -22.80 -56.21 3.89
N LEU A 37 -22.73 -56.93 2.77
CA LEU A 37 -22.30 -56.38 1.49
C LEU A 37 -23.28 -55.29 0.99
N PHE A 38 -24.58 -55.48 1.22
CA PHE A 38 -25.59 -54.47 0.92
C PHE A 38 -25.35 -53.17 1.70
N PHE A 39 -25.19 -53.25 3.03
CA PHE A 39 -25.02 -52.06 3.86
C PHE A 39 -23.67 -51.36 3.66
N GLU A 40 -22.58 -52.10 3.43
CA GLU A 40 -21.29 -51.49 3.06
C GLU A 40 -21.41 -50.77 1.70
N SER A 41 -22.08 -51.39 0.73
CA SER A 41 -22.28 -50.80 -0.59
C SER A 41 -23.22 -49.58 -0.53
N LEU A 42 -24.22 -49.59 0.35
CA LEU A 42 -25.10 -48.46 0.63
C LEU A 42 -24.36 -47.33 1.36
N LEU A 43 -23.45 -47.65 2.27
CA LEU A 43 -22.56 -46.66 2.89
C LEU A 43 -21.63 -46.01 1.86
N ALA A 44 -21.06 -46.82 0.96
CA ALA A 44 -20.24 -46.33 -0.14
C ALA A 44 -21.05 -45.44 -1.10
N TYR A 45 -22.32 -45.79 -1.36
CA TYR A 45 -23.25 -44.92 -2.08
C TYR A 45 -23.46 -43.59 -1.36
N GLY A 46 -23.74 -43.61 -0.05
CA GLY A 46 -23.85 -42.40 0.77
C GLY A 46 -22.63 -41.50 0.68
N LEU A 47 -21.42 -42.07 0.75
CA LEU A 47 -20.16 -41.35 0.60
C LEU A 47 -19.99 -40.73 -0.80
N ARG A 48 -20.39 -41.44 -1.86
CA ARG A 48 -20.38 -40.89 -3.22
C ARG A 48 -21.35 -39.72 -3.33
N ARG A 49 -22.55 -39.83 -2.77
CA ARG A 49 -23.55 -38.76 -2.75
C ARG A 49 -23.07 -37.55 -1.96
N GLU A 50 -22.43 -37.78 -0.80
CA GLU A 50 -21.78 -36.73 0.00
C GLU A 50 -20.69 -36.02 -0.82
N SER A 51 -19.83 -36.78 -1.51
CA SER A 51 -18.77 -36.22 -2.36
C SER A 51 -19.28 -35.47 -3.58
N ALA A 52 -20.47 -35.83 -4.08
CA ALA A 52 -21.17 -35.16 -5.16
C ALA A 52 -21.91 -33.89 -4.70
N GLY A 53 -21.90 -33.58 -3.40
CA GLY A 53 -22.63 -32.45 -2.82
C GLY A 53 -24.12 -32.70 -2.62
N GLU A 54 -24.60 -33.94 -2.81
CA GLU A 54 -25.99 -34.33 -2.58
C GLU A 54 -26.24 -34.63 -1.09
N ILE A 55 -26.00 -33.62 -0.24
CA ILE A 55 -25.94 -33.73 1.23
C ILE A 55 -27.23 -34.31 1.82
N GLU A 56 -28.40 -33.90 1.33
CA GLU A 56 -29.67 -34.45 1.82
C GLU A 56 -29.86 -35.92 1.47
N ALA A 57 -29.46 -36.33 0.26
CA ALA A 57 -29.55 -37.72 -0.16
C ALA A 57 -28.59 -38.59 0.65
N ALA A 58 -27.35 -38.13 0.84
CA ALA A 58 -26.38 -38.79 1.70
C ALA A 58 -26.86 -38.89 3.16
N ALA A 59 -27.43 -37.82 3.72
CA ALA A 59 -27.98 -37.82 5.07
C ALA A 59 -29.13 -38.83 5.23
N ARG A 60 -30.05 -38.90 4.25
CA ARG A 60 -31.11 -39.92 4.23
C ARG A 60 -30.54 -41.34 4.19
N VAL A 61 -29.51 -41.58 3.37
CA VAL A 61 -28.82 -42.87 3.30
C VAL A 61 -28.19 -43.23 4.64
N TYR A 62 -27.44 -42.32 5.26
CA TYR A 62 -26.81 -42.58 6.55
C TYR A 62 -27.80 -42.80 7.68
N ALA A 63 -28.92 -42.07 7.70
CA ALA A 63 -30.01 -42.30 8.67
C ALA A 63 -30.59 -43.72 8.53
N ARG A 64 -30.83 -44.19 7.30
CA ARG A 64 -31.31 -45.56 7.04
C ARG A 64 -30.31 -46.63 7.46
N ILE A 65 -29.01 -46.43 7.21
CA ILE A 65 -27.96 -47.36 7.64
C ILE A 65 -27.87 -47.38 9.17
N GLN A 66 -27.97 -46.22 9.83
CA GLN A 66 -27.92 -46.11 11.28
C GLN A 66 -29.04 -46.93 11.96
N GLU A 67 -30.24 -46.95 11.39
CA GLU A 67 -31.40 -47.65 11.95
C GLU A 67 -31.30 -49.19 11.87
N ALA A 68 -30.59 -49.73 10.86
CA ALA A 68 -30.80 -51.11 10.43
C ALA A 68 -29.54 -51.95 10.18
N ALA A 69 -28.38 -51.32 10.01
CA ALA A 69 -27.14 -52.01 9.68
C ALA A 69 -26.48 -52.64 10.92
N PRO A 70 -25.56 -53.61 10.74
CA PRO A 70 -24.70 -54.12 11.80
C PRO A 70 -24.02 -52.99 12.61
N GLU A 71 -23.74 -53.24 13.90
CA GLU A 71 -23.32 -52.21 14.86
C GLU A 71 -22.13 -51.35 14.38
N GLU A 72 -21.16 -51.95 13.69
CA GLU A 72 -20.02 -51.22 13.15
C GLU A 72 -20.43 -50.23 12.03
N LEU A 73 -21.28 -50.66 11.10
CA LEU A 73 -21.78 -49.84 9.99
C LEU A 73 -22.74 -48.77 10.46
N SER A 74 -23.62 -49.10 11.40
CA SER A 74 -24.51 -48.14 12.06
C SER A 74 -23.68 -47.05 12.77
N ARG A 75 -22.63 -47.40 13.52
CA ARG A 75 -21.72 -46.42 14.14
C ARG A 75 -20.98 -45.57 13.12
N ARG A 76 -20.53 -46.14 11.98
CA ARG A 76 -19.88 -45.37 10.89
C ARG A 76 -20.86 -44.38 10.26
N ALA A 77 -22.07 -44.81 9.94
CA ALA A 77 -23.12 -43.96 9.36
C ALA A 77 -23.59 -42.87 10.33
N ALA A 78 -23.81 -43.21 11.60
CA ALA A 78 -24.16 -42.26 12.66
C ALA A 78 -23.10 -41.15 12.80
N ARG A 79 -21.80 -41.51 12.82
CA ARG A 79 -20.71 -40.53 12.89
C ARG A 79 -20.71 -39.57 11.69
N ARG A 80 -21.02 -40.07 10.48
CA ARG A 80 -21.10 -39.24 9.27
C ARG A 80 -22.33 -38.34 9.30
N LEU A 81 -23.50 -38.89 9.64
CA LEU A 81 -24.74 -38.13 9.80
C LEU A 81 -24.59 -37.03 10.85
N ASP A 82 -24.05 -37.37 12.02
CA ASP A 82 -23.74 -36.42 13.10
C ASP A 82 -22.84 -35.29 12.58
N ALA A 83 -21.76 -35.62 11.85
CA ALA A 83 -20.88 -34.61 11.27
C ALA A 83 -21.63 -33.65 10.32
N MET A 84 -22.55 -34.18 9.51
CA MET A 84 -23.36 -33.39 8.57
C MET A 84 -24.37 -32.48 9.27
N VAL A 85 -25.00 -32.95 10.36
CA VAL A 85 -25.95 -32.15 11.15
C VAL A 85 -25.28 -31.28 12.22
N GLY A 86 -23.95 -31.26 12.28
CA GLY A 86 -23.17 -30.47 13.23
C GLY A 86 -23.16 -31.02 14.66
N ARG A 87 -23.39 -32.32 14.84
CA ARG A 87 -23.31 -33.07 16.10
C ARG A 87 -22.08 -33.98 16.13
N GLY A 88 -21.83 -34.63 17.26
CA GLY A 88 -20.73 -35.60 17.41
C GLY A 88 -19.34 -34.99 17.57
N ALA A 89 -18.31 -35.82 17.40
CA ALA A 89 -16.91 -35.47 17.66
C ALA A 89 -16.37 -34.41 16.69
N ALA A 90 -15.44 -33.58 17.18
CA ALA A 90 -14.86 -32.47 16.41
C ALA A 90 -14.10 -32.92 15.15
N GLY A 91 -13.44 -34.09 15.18
CA GLY A 91 -12.65 -34.61 14.07
C GLY A 91 -13.46 -34.86 12.79
N PRO A 92 -14.47 -35.75 12.81
CA PRO A 92 -15.35 -36.01 11.66
C PRO A 92 -16.07 -34.77 11.16
N ARG A 93 -16.48 -33.87 12.08
CA ARG A 93 -17.04 -32.56 11.72
C ARG A 93 -16.06 -31.72 10.94
N ALA A 94 -14.83 -31.57 11.43
CA ALA A 94 -13.79 -30.81 10.74
C ALA A 94 -13.47 -31.41 9.36
N GLU A 95 -13.40 -32.74 9.24
CA GLU A 95 -13.19 -33.42 7.96
C GLU A 95 -14.32 -33.12 6.96
N PHE A 96 -15.58 -33.29 7.37
CA PHE A 96 -16.76 -32.98 6.55
C PHE A 96 -16.75 -31.52 6.09
N LEU A 97 -16.55 -30.60 7.04
CA LEU A 97 -16.55 -29.18 6.80
C LEU A 97 -15.40 -28.71 5.91
N LEU A 98 -14.19 -29.26 6.07
CA LEU A 98 -13.05 -28.94 5.21
C LEU A 98 -13.23 -29.46 3.79
N ARG A 99 -13.81 -30.66 3.62
CA ARG A 99 -14.15 -31.18 2.28
C ARG A 99 -15.19 -30.32 1.61
N ARG A 100 -16.25 -29.96 2.34
CA ARG A 100 -17.30 -29.07 1.83
C ARG A 100 -16.74 -27.70 1.47
N LEU A 101 -15.93 -27.11 2.34
CA LEU A 101 -15.21 -25.86 2.07
C LEU A 101 -14.39 -25.95 0.78
N ALA A 102 -13.61 -27.03 0.59
CA ALA A 102 -12.81 -27.22 -0.61
C ALA A 102 -13.67 -27.38 -1.88
N GLY A 103 -14.75 -28.14 -1.80
CA GLY A 103 -15.69 -28.34 -2.91
C GLY A 103 -16.42 -27.04 -3.29
N GLU A 104 -16.95 -26.32 -2.32
CA GLU A 104 -17.61 -25.04 -2.55
C GLU A 104 -16.60 -24.00 -3.07
N ALA A 105 -15.43 -23.87 -2.45
CA ALA A 105 -14.41 -22.90 -2.89
C ALA A 105 -13.90 -23.11 -4.33
N SER A 106 -14.05 -24.33 -4.85
CA SER A 106 -13.67 -24.70 -6.21
C SER A 106 -14.86 -24.87 -7.17
N ASP A 107 -16.09 -24.53 -6.77
CA ASP A 107 -17.26 -24.65 -7.64
C ASP A 107 -17.14 -23.72 -8.85
N PRO A 108 -17.01 -24.26 -10.08
CA PRO A 108 -16.79 -23.46 -11.27
C PRO A 108 -17.96 -22.52 -11.59
N ALA A 109 -19.19 -22.92 -11.25
CA ALA A 109 -20.37 -22.06 -11.46
C ALA A 109 -20.34 -20.82 -10.54
N ALA A 110 -20.05 -21.01 -9.25
CA ALA A 110 -19.90 -19.90 -8.31
C ALA A 110 -18.75 -18.95 -8.73
N LEU A 111 -17.58 -19.51 -9.08
CA LEU A 111 -16.44 -18.71 -9.53
C LEU A 111 -16.75 -17.91 -10.80
N PHE A 112 -17.44 -18.51 -11.77
CA PHE A 112 -17.88 -17.85 -12.99
C PHE A 112 -18.90 -16.74 -12.70
N ALA A 113 -19.89 -17.00 -11.85
CA ALA A 113 -20.90 -16.04 -11.45
C ALA A 113 -20.28 -14.82 -10.76
N MET A 114 -19.39 -15.05 -9.78
CA MET A 114 -18.66 -13.97 -9.10
C MET A 114 -17.79 -13.19 -10.07
N GLY A 115 -17.01 -13.86 -10.92
CA GLY A 115 -16.17 -13.20 -11.92
C GLY A 115 -16.96 -12.30 -12.86
N THR A 116 -18.12 -12.78 -13.32
CA THR A 116 -19.04 -12.02 -14.19
C THR A 116 -19.63 -10.82 -13.45
N ALA A 117 -20.17 -11.02 -12.25
CA ALA A 117 -20.77 -9.96 -11.44
C ALA A 117 -19.80 -8.81 -11.16
N VAL A 118 -18.56 -9.14 -10.75
CA VAL A 118 -17.49 -8.16 -10.49
C VAL A 118 -17.14 -7.36 -11.74
N THR A 119 -17.11 -8.03 -12.89
CA THR A 119 -16.84 -7.39 -14.18
C THR A 119 -17.93 -6.41 -14.54
N VAL A 120 -19.20 -6.84 -14.46
CA VAL A 120 -20.36 -5.99 -14.74
C VAL A 120 -20.39 -4.79 -13.80
N PHE A 121 -20.15 -5.00 -12.51
CA PHE A 121 -20.04 -3.92 -11.53
C PHE A 121 -19.00 -2.88 -11.94
N ARG A 122 -17.77 -3.31 -12.27
CA ARG A 122 -16.67 -2.42 -12.65
C ARG A 122 -16.97 -1.66 -13.93
N LEU A 123 -17.49 -2.32 -14.96
CA LEU A 123 -17.84 -1.68 -16.23
C LEU A 123 -18.98 -0.67 -16.06
N ALA A 124 -20.03 -1.03 -15.34
CA ALA A 124 -21.15 -0.14 -15.05
C ALA A 124 -20.72 1.08 -14.24
N ARG A 125 -19.87 0.87 -13.22
CA ARG A 125 -19.30 1.94 -12.41
C ARG A 125 -18.42 2.86 -13.25
N LEU A 126 -17.53 2.30 -14.07
CA LEU A 126 -16.63 3.08 -14.94
C LEU A 126 -17.42 3.88 -15.98
N ALA A 127 -18.41 3.27 -16.63
CA ALA A 127 -19.28 3.94 -17.58
C ALA A 127 -20.08 5.07 -16.91
N SER A 128 -20.56 4.84 -15.69
CA SER A 128 -21.26 5.86 -14.91
C SER A 128 -20.32 7.01 -14.52
N LEU A 129 -19.12 6.71 -14.02
CA LEU A 129 -18.12 7.74 -13.71
C LEU A 129 -17.72 8.56 -14.93
N ALA A 130 -17.53 7.91 -16.08
CA ALA A 130 -17.19 8.58 -17.34
C ALA A 130 -18.32 9.52 -17.78
N ARG A 131 -19.58 9.04 -17.73
CA ARG A 131 -20.75 9.86 -18.07
C ARG A 131 -20.95 11.02 -17.10
N LEU A 132 -20.76 10.80 -15.80
CA LEU A 132 -20.88 11.84 -14.78
C LEU A 132 -19.75 12.88 -14.91
N SER A 133 -18.52 12.46 -15.23
CA SER A 133 -17.42 13.40 -15.50
C SER A 133 -17.64 14.23 -16.77
N ALA A 134 -18.32 13.69 -17.77
CA ALA A 134 -18.63 14.40 -19.00
C ALA A 134 -19.80 15.39 -18.85
N ASN A 135 -20.53 15.36 -17.73
CA ASN A 135 -21.66 16.25 -17.52
C ASN A 135 -21.17 17.67 -17.19
N PRO A 136 -21.53 18.70 -17.99
CA PRO A 136 -21.10 20.07 -17.76
C PRO A 136 -21.66 20.68 -16.47
N ALA A 137 -22.81 20.20 -15.98
CA ALA A 137 -23.39 20.68 -14.73
C ALA A 137 -22.52 20.26 -13.53
N ALA A 138 -21.97 21.24 -12.82
CA ALA A 138 -21.21 21.01 -11.59
C ALA A 138 -22.16 20.97 -10.39
N ASN A 139 -22.65 19.78 -10.02
CA ASN A 139 -23.44 19.61 -8.81
C ASN A 139 -22.90 18.44 -7.96
N LEU A 140 -23.42 18.30 -6.74
CA LEU A 140 -23.00 17.30 -5.77
C LEU A 140 -23.04 15.86 -6.35
N PHE A 141 -23.99 15.59 -7.26
CA PHE A 141 -24.22 14.26 -7.84
C PHE A 141 -23.39 13.99 -9.10
N THR A 142 -22.90 15.02 -9.80
CA THR A 142 -22.11 14.88 -11.02
C THR A 142 -20.61 14.97 -10.79
N ARG A 143 -20.15 15.53 -9.66
CA ARG A 143 -18.73 15.65 -9.32
C ARG A 143 -18.38 15.09 -7.95
N GLY A 144 -17.15 14.60 -7.83
CA GLY A 144 -16.57 14.21 -6.56
C GLY A 144 -17.32 13.07 -5.87
N PHE A 145 -17.79 13.32 -4.66
CA PHE A 145 -18.33 12.28 -3.80
C PHE A 145 -19.65 11.69 -4.31
N GLY A 146 -20.63 12.54 -4.66
CA GLY A 146 -21.93 12.07 -5.13
C GLY A 146 -21.83 11.34 -6.46
N ALA A 147 -20.89 11.72 -7.33
CA ALA A 147 -20.60 10.99 -8.55
C ALA A 147 -20.08 9.57 -8.26
N ARG A 148 -19.19 9.42 -7.30
CA ARG A 148 -18.66 8.11 -6.86
C ARG A 148 -19.74 7.25 -6.22
N ALA A 149 -20.62 7.84 -5.41
CA ALA A 149 -21.75 7.15 -4.80
C ALA A 149 -22.76 6.68 -5.87
N ALA A 150 -23.18 7.57 -6.76
CA ALA A 150 -24.10 7.26 -7.85
C ALA A 150 -23.54 6.17 -8.78
N ALA A 151 -22.26 6.27 -9.17
CA ALA A 151 -21.62 5.25 -9.99
C ALA A 151 -21.51 3.89 -9.28
N SER A 152 -21.28 3.88 -7.97
CA SER A 152 -21.22 2.64 -7.20
C SER A 152 -22.60 2.00 -7.00
N LEU A 153 -23.65 2.82 -6.84
CA LEU A 153 -25.05 2.36 -6.83
C LEU A 153 -25.47 1.79 -8.19
N ALA A 154 -25.09 2.46 -9.29
CA ALA A 154 -25.34 1.96 -10.64
C ALA A 154 -24.64 0.62 -10.88
N GLY A 155 -23.38 0.50 -10.44
CA GLY A 155 -22.65 -0.76 -10.47
C GLY A 155 -23.37 -1.85 -9.66
N PHE A 156 -23.80 -1.54 -8.45
CA PHE A 156 -24.49 -2.49 -7.57
C PHE A 156 -25.83 -2.98 -8.13
N ALA A 157 -26.62 -2.08 -8.73
CA ALA A 157 -27.90 -2.41 -9.34
C ALA A 157 -27.78 -3.42 -10.49
N LEU A 158 -26.61 -3.47 -11.15
CA LEU A 158 -26.34 -4.42 -12.23
C LEU A 158 -25.56 -5.66 -11.77
N GLU A 159 -24.86 -5.57 -10.64
CA GLU A 159 -24.05 -6.64 -10.07
C GLU A 159 -24.90 -7.85 -9.63
N ALA A 160 -25.98 -7.62 -8.88
CA ALA A 160 -26.81 -8.72 -8.37
C ALA A 160 -27.53 -9.50 -9.49
N PRO A 161 -28.17 -8.86 -10.49
CA PRO A 161 -28.71 -9.59 -11.64
C PRO A 161 -27.65 -10.37 -12.40
N ALA A 162 -26.48 -9.76 -12.66
CA ALA A 162 -25.39 -10.46 -13.33
C ALA A 162 -24.94 -11.71 -12.56
N PHE A 163 -24.83 -11.62 -11.24
CA PHE A 163 -24.50 -12.75 -10.39
C PHE A 163 -25.54 -13.88 -10.49
N THR A 164 -26.83 -13.55 -10.32
CA THR A 164 -27.93 -14.53 -10.36
C THR A 164 -28.02 -15.23 -11.72
N PHE A 165 -28.01 -14.48 -12.81
CA PHE A 165 -28.15 -15.04 -14.16
C PHE A 165 -26.92 -15.84 -14.58
N ALA A 166 -25.71 -15.34 -14.29
CA ALA A 166 -24.47 -16.06 -14.63
C ALA A 166 -24.35 -17.37 -13.84
N GLY A 167 -24.73 -17.38 -12.56
CA GLY A 167 -24.74 -18.59 -11.73
C GLY A 167 -25.70 -19.65 -12.26
N ARG A 168 -26.94 -19.26 -12.58
CA ARG A 168 -27.94 -20.17 -13.16
C ARG A 168 -27.51 -20.72 -14.52
N LEU A 169 -26.99 -19.87 -15.41
CA LEU A 169 -26.48 -20.32 -16.71
C LEU A 169 -25.30 -21.28 -16.57
N ALA A 170 -24.35 -20.99 -15.66
CA ALA A 170 -23.22 -21.88 -15.41
C ALA A 170 -23.65 -23.21 -14.80
N ASN A 171 -24.58 -23.21 -13.85
CA ASN A 171 -25.17 -24.42 -13.29
C ASN A 171 -25.85 -25.26 -14.37
N GLN A 172 -26.66 -24.63 -15.23
CA GLN A 172 -27.33 -25.31 -16.33
C GLN A 172 -26.32 -25.90 -17.35
N ALA A 173 -25.25 -25.16 -17.66
CA ALA A 173 -24.18 -25.64 -18.54
C ALA A 173 -23.41 -26.83 -17.94
N LEU A 174 -23.36 -26.96 -16.61
CA LEU A 174 -22.79 -28.10 -15.90
C LEU A 174 -23.79 -29.25 -15.71
N GLY A 175 -24.96 -29.18 -16.35
CA GLY A 175 -25.99 -30.22 -16.27
C GLY A 175 -26.79 -30.22 -14.97
N ARG A 176 -26.69 -29.16 -14.14
CA ARG A 176 -27.54 -29.00 -12.96
C ARG A 176 -28.88 -28.43 -13.39
N GLU A 177 -29.98 -29.05 -12.97
CA GLU A 177 -31.33 -28.52 -13.21
C GLU A 177 -31.50 -27.17 -12.51
N GLN A 178 -32.11 -26.20 -13.19
CA GLN A 178 -32.36 -24.86 -12.66
C GLN A 178 -33.81 -24.48 -12.89
N ASP A 179 -34.51 -24.08 -11.84
CA ASP A 179 -35.90 -23.61 -11.93
C ASP A 179 -35.94 -22.15 -12.40
N TRP A 180 -36.17 -21.91 -13.69
CA TRP A 180 -36.28 -20.58 -14.30
C TRP A 180 -37.61 -19.87 -14.04
N GLY A 181 -38.47 -20.41 -13.18
CA GLY A 181 -39.72 -19.78 -12.76
C GLY A 181 -39.49 -18.38 -12.16
N PRO A 182 -40.39 -17.42 -12.40
CA PRO A 182 -40.26 -16.05 -11.88
C PRO A 182 -40.08 -15.98 -10.35
N GLY A 183 -40.72 -16.89 -9.61
CA GLY A 183 -40.59 -16.97 -8.15
C GLY A 183 -39.19 -17.40 -7.69
N ALA A 184 -38.58 -18.36 -8.37
CA ALA A 184 -37.23 -18.84 -8.05
C ALA A 184 -36.16 -17.82 -8.44
N VAL A 185 -36.28 -17.22 -9.63
CA VAL A 185 -35.37 -16.14 -10.07
C VAL A 185 -35.49 -14.92 -9.14
N GLY A 186 -36.73 -14.54 -8.76
CA GLY A 186 -36.97 -13.44 -7.82
C GLY A 186 -36.36 -13.69 -6.44
N ARG A 187 -36.47 -14.91 -5.92
CA ARG A 187 -35.83 -15.33 -4.65
C ARG A 187 -34.31 -15.20 -4.72
N ASP A 188 -33.69 -15.70 -5.80
CA ASP A 188 -32.23 -15.68 -5.97
C ASP A 188 -31.70 -14.25 -6.15
N LEU A 189 -32.45 -13.40 -6.87
CA LEU A 189 -32.13 -11.97 -7.00
C LEU A 189 -32.17 -11.27 -5.64
N ALA A 190 -33.24 -11.48 -4.86
CA ALA A 190 -33.39 -10.89 -3.54
C ALA A 190 -32.25 -11.34 -2.60
N SER A 191 -31.94 -12.64 -2.59
CA SER A 191 -30.81 -13.23 -1.88
C SER A 191 -29.49 -12.55 -2.27
N SER A 192 -29.22 -12.42 -3.58
CA SER A 192 -28.01 -11.79 -4.11
C SER A 192 -27.87 -10.33 -3.65
N TYR A 193 -28.96 -9.56 -3.64
CA TYR A 193 -28.94 -8.18 -3.13
C TYR A 193 -28.66 -8.10 -1.63
N LEU A 194 -29.22 -8.99 -0.82
CA LEU A 194 -28.97 -9.00 0.62
C LEU A 194 -27.51 -9.36 0.95
N VAL A 195 -26.95 -10.36 0.27
CA VAL A 195 -25.54 -10.76 0.46
C VAL A 195 -24.59 -9.66 0.01
N LEU A 196 -24.75 -9.16 -1.22
CA LEU A 196 -23.90 -8.08 -1.75
C LEU A 196 -24.08 -6.77 -0.98
N GLY A 197 -25.29 -6.48 -0.52
CA GLY A 197 -25.59 -5.34 0.35
C GLY A 197 -24.90 -5.45 1.70
N GLY A 198 -24.98 -6.63 2.35
CA GLY A 198 -24.30 -6.94 3.61
C GLY A 198 -22.78 -6.76 3.49
N LEU A 199 -22.18 -7.25 2.40
CA LEU A 199 -20.77 -7.07 2.08
C LEU A 199 -20.36 -5.59 1.98
N LYS A 200 -21.14 -4.76 1.28
CA LYS A 200 -20.84 -3.32 1.14
C LYS A 200 -21.00 -2.58 2.46
N LEU A 201 -22.04 -2.88 3.24
CA LEU A 201 -22.28 -2.28 4.56
C LEU A 201 -21.18 -2.63 5.56
N ALA A 202 -20.75 -3.91 5.60
CA ALA A 202 -19.67 -4.32 6.48
C ALA A 202 -18.33 -3.70 6.04
N GLY A 203 -18.01 -3.71 4.74
CA GLY A 203 -16.81 -3.04 4.22
C GLY A 203 -16.76 -1.54 4.55
N TRP A 204 -17.92 -0.87 4.59
CA TRP A 204 -18.05 0.49 5.09
C TRP A 204 -17.74 0.59 6.60
N ALA A 205 -18.45 -0.19 7.42
CA ALA A 205 -18.32 -0.17 8.88
C ALA A 205 -16.90 -0.47 9.33
N THR A 206 -16.25 -1.47 8.72
CA THR A 206 -14.88 -1.87 9.00
C THR A 206 -13.88 -0.77 8.68
N ARG A 207 -14.07 0.01 7.61
CA ARG A 207 -13.20 1.15 7.33
C ARG A 207 -13.42 2.32 8.27
N ALA A 208 -14.67 2.58 8.66
CA ALA A 208 -14.96 3.57 9.69
C ALA A 208 -14.26 3.17 11.00
N ALA A 209 -14.38 1.89 11.38
CA ALA A 209 -13.67 1.33 12.53
C ALA A 209 -12.14 1.41 12.36
N TYR A 210 -11.56 1.00 11.23
CA TYR A 210 -10.13 1.08 10.97
C TYR A 210 -9.62 2.51 10.96
N ARG A 211 -10.40 3.50 10.52
CA ARG A 211 -10.01 4.92 10.62
C ARG A 211 -9.99 5.38 12.08
N ASN A 212 -10.98 5.00 12.87
CA ASN A 212 -11.05 5.38 14.28
C ASN A 212 -9.98 4.68 15.13
N VAL A 213 -9.81 3.37 14.91
CA VAL A 213 -8.84 2.53 15.62
C VAL A 213 -7.43 2.76 15.10
N GLY A 214 -7.24 2.83 13.78
CA GLY A 214 -5.97 3.09 13.12
C GLY A 214 -5.48 4.52 13.31
N ALA A 215 -6.35 5.51 13.46
CA ALA A 215 -5.95 6.80 14.01
C ALA A 215 -5.32 6.58 15.39
N ASN A 216 -6.03 5.96 16.33
CA ASN A 216 -5.55 5.76 17.70
C ASN A 216 -4.30 4.84 17.82
N LEU A 217 -4.13 3.85 16.95
CA LEU A 217 -2.99 2.93 16.93
C LEU A 217 -1.76 3.49 16.19
N VAL A 218 -1.97 4.35 15.19
CA VAL A 218 -0.89 5.14 14.56
C VAL A 218 -0.40 6.25 15.51
N PHE A 219 -1.18 6.60 16.54
CA PHE A 219 -0.80 7.53 17.61
C PHE A 219 -0.02 6.90 18.77
N ALA A 220 0.57 5.72 18.62
CA ALA A 220 1.65 5.33 19.53
C ALA A 220 2.80 6.36 19.42
N PRO A 221 3.25 6.97 20.53
CA PRO A 221 4.14 8.12 20.50
C PRO A 221 5.50 7.72 19.90
N GLY A 222 5.76 8.21 18.68
CA GLY A 222 7.00 7.97 17.93
C GLY A 222 6.83 7.61 16.44
N GLY A 223 5.60 7.44 15.94
CA GLY A 223 5.33 7.07 14.54
C GLY A 223 5.22 8.26 13.59
N GLY A 224 6.24 8.49 12.76
CA GLY A 224 6.16 9.43 11.65
C GLY A 224 5.22 8.94 10.54
N GLY A 225 4.01 9.51 10.50
CA GLY A 225 3.27 10.02 9.33
C GLY A 225 3.08 9.22 8.02
N GLY A 226 3.74 8.10 7.79
CA GLY A 226 3.55 7.31 6.58
C GLY A 226 2.29 6.46 6.70
N ARG A 227 1.21 6.81 5.96
CA ARG A 227 0.11 5.87 5.70
C ARG A 227 0.70 4.66 4.95
N THR A 228 1.16 3.66 5.69
CA THR A 228 1.64 2.39 5.13
C THR A 228 0.42 1.63 4.61
N GLN A 229 0.04 1.96 3.38
CA GLN A 229 -0.87 1.17 2.56
C GLN A 229 -0.33 -0.27 2.59
N GLY A 230 -1.08 -1.21 3.18
CA GLY A 230 -0.66 -2.61 3.33
C GLY A 230 -0.23 -3.05 4.73
N SER A 231 -0.54 -2.32 5.80
CA SER A 231 -0.30 -2.83 7.16
C SER A 231 -1.02 -4.18 7.38
N PRO A 232 -0.41 -5.15 8.10
CA PRO A 232 -1.07 -6.43 8.44
C PRO A 232 -2.41 -6.25 9.16
N LEU A 233 -2.56 -5.15 9.92
CA LEU A 233 -3.82 -4.77 10.54
C LEU A 233 -4.87 -4.41 9.49
N GLN A 234 -4.54 -3.57 8.50
CA GLN A 234 -5.48 -3.21 7.43
C GLN A 234 -6.00 -4.46 6.72
N ILE A 235 -5.09 -5.39 6.42
CA ILE A 235 -5.41 -6.70 5.84
C ILE A 235 -6.42 -7.45 6.70
N LEU A 236 -6.16 -7.57 8.00
CA LEU A 236 -7.03 -8.29 8.93
C LEU A 236 -8.41 -7.63 9.03
N PHE A 237 -8.45 -6.30 9.10
CA PHE A 237 -9.70 -5.53 9.09
C PHE A 237 -10.48 -5.82 7.81
N GLU A 238 -9.88 -5.71 6.63
CA GLU A 238 -10.53 -5.99 5.35
C GLU A 238 -11.09 -7.42 5.27
N GLN A 239 -10.34 -8.43 5.71
CA GLN A 239 -10.81 -9.81 5.76
C GLN A 239 -11.99 -10.01 6.73
N THR A 240 -11.89 -9.41 7.91
CA THR A 240 -12.93 -9.48 8.94
C THR A 240 -14.20 -8.77 8.49
N GLY A 241 -14.06 -7.63 7.81
CA GLY A 241 -15.17 -6.88 7.23
C GLY A 241 -15.88 -7.66 6.13
N MET A 242 -15.14 -8.33 5.26
CA MET A 242 -15.75 -9.18 4.24
C MET A 242 -16.50 -10.36 4.88
N LEU A 243 -15.86 -11.10 5.80
CA LEU A 243 -16.51 -12.21 6.50
C LEU A 243 -17.77 -11.76 7.26
N GLY A 244 -17.69 -10.64 7.98
CA GLY A 244 -18.81 -10.05 8.70
C GLY A 244 -19.95 -9.64 7.76
N GLY A 245 -19.62 -9.17 6.56
CA GLY A 245 -20.61 -8.84 5.52
C GLY A 245 -21.34 -10.05 4.97
N ILE A 246 -20.65 -11.18 4.78
CA ILE A 246 -21.27 -12.44 4.34
C ILE A 246 -22.20 -12.98 5.43
N LEU A 247 -21.74 -12.99 6.69
CA LEU A 247 -22.54 -13.39 7.84
C LEU A 247 -23.80 -12.53 7.99
N LEU A 248 -23.65 -11.20 7.83
CA LEU A 248 -24.79 -10.27 7.84
C LEU A 248 -25.76 -10.57 6.69
N GLY A 249 -25.24 -10.85 5.50
CA GLY A 249 -26.03 -11.28 4.34
C GLY A 249 -26.89 -12.51 4.64
N HIS A 250 -26.26 -13.59 5.11
CA HIS A 250 -26.96 -14.83 5.47
C HIS A 250 -28.04 -14.60 6.54
N HIS A 251 -27.73 -13.80 7.57
CA HIS A 251 -28.71 -13.47 8.61
C HIS A 251 -29.92 -12.69 8.06
N LEU A 252 -29.69 -11.78 7.10
CA LEU A 252 -30.77 -11.04 6.44
C LEU A 252 -31.62 -11.98 5.56
N GLU A 253 -31.01 -12.94 4.87
CA GLU A 253 -31.73 -13.96 4.07
C GLU A 253 -32.60 -14.87 4.94
N GLU A 254 -32.07 -15.34 6.08
CA GLU A 254 -32.81 -16.15 7.05
C GLU A 254 -34.01 -15.37 7.59
N ARG A 255 -33.82 -14.10 7.96
CA ARG A 255 -34.92 -13.24 8.42
C ARG A 255 -35.95 -12.91 7.34
N ALA A 256 -35.54 -12.83 6.08
CA ALA A 256 -36.43 -12.61 4.95
C ALA A 256 -37.15 -13.90 4.50
N GLY A 257 -36.85 -15.05 5.11
CA GLY A 257 -37.38 -16.35 4.69
C GLY A 257 -36.88 -16.81 3.31
N LEU A 258 -35.78 -16.23 2.83
CA LEU A 258 -35.15 -16.59 1.55
C LEU A 258 -34.20 -17.77 1.72
N ARG A 259 -33.70 -17.99 2.94
CA ARG A 259 -32.83 -19.10 3.32
C ARG A 259 -33.38 -19.78 4.58
N PRO A 260 -33.37 -21.13 4.68
CA PRO A 260 -33.70 -21.80 5.92
C PRO A 260 -32.65 -21.48 6.99
N ALA A 261 -33.08 -21.39 8.25
CA ALA A 261 -32.16 -21.17 9.37
C ALA A 261 -31.15 -22.32 9.46
N GLN A 262 -29.86 -21.99 9.49
CA GLN A 262 -28.78 -22.97 9.61
C GLN A 262 -28.08 -22.87 10.98
N ALA A 263 -27.47 -23.98 11.41
CA ALA A 263 -26.64 -23.97 12.61
C ALA A 263 -25.43 -23.03 12.41
N GLY A 264 -25.10 -22.20 13.41
CA GLY A 264 -24.10 -21.14 13.25
C GLY A 264 -22.71 -21.60 12.81
N ALA A 265 -22.30 -22.83 13.17
CA ALA A 265 -21.03 -23.41 12.70
C ALA A 265 -21.04 -23.66 11.18
N THR A 266 -22.17 -24.13 10.64
CA THR A 266 -22.36 -24.30 9.19
C THR A 266 -22.36 -22.94 8.49
N THR A 267 -23.10 -21.97 9.02
CA THR A 267 -23.15 -20.60 8.47
C THR A 267 -21.77 -19.94 8.42
N LEU A 268 -20.94 -20.15 9.44
CA LEU A 268 -19.57 -19.64 9.47
C LEU A 268 -18.70 -20.25 8.37
N ILE A 269 -18.85 -21.55 8.11
CA ILE A 269 -18.00 -22.28 7.16
C ILE A 269 -18.42 -21.99 5.73
N ASP A 270 -19.72 -21.94 5.46
CA ASP A 270 -20.26 -21.46 4.19
C ASP A 270 -19.77 -20.02 3.92
N SER A 271 -19.72 -19.18 4.96
CA SER A 271 -19.16 -17.81 4.85
C SER A 271 -17.66 -17.79 4.56
N MET A 272 -16.88 -18.70 5.16
CA MET A 272 -15.45 -18.83 4.87
C MET A 272 -15.20 -19.36 3.46
N ALA A 273 -16.04 -20.29 2.98
CA ALA A 273 -15.99 -20.79 1.61
C ALA A 273 -16.27 -19.67 0.62
N MET A 274 -17.33 -18.91 0.84
CA MET A 274 -17.68 -17.76 0.02
C MET A 274 -16.58 -16.68 0.04
N LEU A 275 -15.97 -16.40 1.20
CA LEU A 275 -14.81 -15.51 1.31
C LEU A 275 -13.65 -15.98 0.43
N LEU A 276 -13.34 -17.28 0.44
CA LEU A 276 -12.29 -17.85 -0.39
C LEU A 276 -12.63 -17.76 -1.89
N GLN A 277 -13.88 -18.03 -2.27
CA GLN A 277 -14.37 -17.85 -3.64
C GLN A 277 -14.18 -16.40 -4.12
N PHE A 278 -14.51 -15.40 -3.28
CA PHE A 278 -14.30 -13.98 -3.61
C PHE A 278 -12.84 -13.66 -3.92
N HIS A 279 -11.89 -14.21 -3.14
CA HIS A 279 -10.47 -14.04 -3.40
C HIS A 279 -10.01 -14.66 -4.72
N VAL A 280 -10.46 -15.89 -4.98
CA VAL A 280 -10.10 -16.62 -6.20
C VAL A 280 -10.69 -15.90 -7.43
N ALA A 281 -11.99 -15.62 -7.42
CA ALA A 281 -12.67 -14.89 -8.49
C ALA A 281 -12.04 -13.51 -8.73
N GLY A 282 -11.63 -12.82 -7.66
CA GLY A 282 -10.93 -11.54 -7.74
C GLY A 282 -9.58 -11.57 -8.44
N ARG A 283 -8.80 -12.62 -8.19
CA ARG A 283 -7.52 -12.84 -8.89
C ARG A 283 -7.76 -13.20 -10.35
N LEU A 284 -8.70 -14.10 -10.62
CA LEU A 284 -9.06 -14.51 -11.98
C LEU A 284 -9.56 -13.33 -12.83
N SER A 285 -10.45 -12.50 -12.28
CA SER A 285 -10.93 -11.28 -12.95
C SER A 285 -9.77 -10.33 -13.29
N ARG A 286 -8.83 -10.10 -12.37
CA ARG A 286 -7.64 -9.28 -12.67
C ARG A 286 -6.79 -9.84 -13.81
N HIS A 287 -6.57 -11.15 -13.84
CA HIS A 287 -5.81 -11.77 -14.93
C HIS A 287 -6.57 -11.70 -16.25
N ALA A 288 -7.89 -11.87 -16.25
CA ALA A 288 -8.71 -11.80 -17.44
C ALA A 288 -8.76 -10.40 -18.07
N PHE A 289 -8.91 -9.34 -17.26
CA PHE A 289 -9.04 -7.96 -17.76
C PHE A 289 -7.74 -7.16 -17.79
N GLY A 290 -6.67 -7.71 -17.19
CA GLY A 290 -5.35 -7.10 -17.12
C GLY A 290 -5.26 -5.88 -16.20
N GLU A 291 -4.03 -5.42 -15.97
CA GLU A 291 -3.75 -4.25 -15.12
C GLU A 291 -4.27 -2.94 -15.72
N ARG A 292 -4.51 -2.89 -17.03
CA ARG A 292 -4.98 -1.70 -17.74
C ARG A 292 -6.38 -1.26 -17.30
N LEU A 293 -7.29 -2.20 -17.07
CA LEU A 293 -8.64 -1.87 -16.60
C LEU A 293 -8.60 -1.30 -15.17
N ALA A 294 -7.79 -1.91 -14.30
CA ALA A 294 -7.59 -1.42 -12.94
C ALA A 294 -6.94 -0.02 -12.94
N ALA A 295 -5.93 0.21 -13.78
CA ALA A 295 -5.30 1.51 -13.95
C ALA A 295 -6.29 2.58 -14.44
N ARG A 296 -7.18 2.23 -15.39
CA ARG A 296 -8.25 3.15 -15.85
C ARG A 296 -9.27 3.47 -14.76
N GLU A 297 -9.64 2.50 -13.94
CA GLU A 297 -10.54 2.72 -12.80
C GLU A 297 -9.89 3.66 -11.77
N LEU A 298 -8.61 3.44 -11.44
CA LEU A 298 -7.83 4.29 -10.55
C LEU A 298 -7.64 5.71 -11.10
N ASP A 299 -7.35 5.87 -12.38
CA ASP A 299 -7.22 7.18 -13.05
C ASP A 299 -8.55 7.95 -13.00
N MET A 300 -9.68 7.32 -13.33
CA MET A 300 -11.00 7.95 -13.23
C MET A 300 -11.36 8.33 -11.79
N GLU A 301 -11.02 7.49 -10.80
CA GLU A 301 -11.18 7.83 -9.39
C GLU A 301 -10.31 9.02 -8.98
N ALA A 302 -9.05 9.07 -9.41
CA ALA A 302 -8.12 10.15 -9.11
C ALA A 302 -8.61 11.48 -9.71
N ARG A 303 -9.07 11.47 -10.96
CA ARG A 303 -9.68 12.65 -11.61
C ARG A 303 -10.88 13.16 -10.83
N HIS A 304 -11.81 12.28 -10.43
CA HIS A 304 -12.97 12.68 -9.63
C HIS A 304 -12.60 13.19 -8.24
N ARG A 305 -11.58 12.63 -7.58
CA ARG A 305 -11.04 13.18 -6.32
C ARG A 305 -10.41 14.55 -6.51
N GLY A 306 -9.70 14.78 -7.62
CA GLY A 306 -9.17 16.09 -7.98
C GLY A 306 -10.27 17.14 -8.08
N LEU A 307 -11.42 16.77 -8.66
CA LEU A 307 -12.60 17.64 -8.77
C LEU A 307 -13.30 17.92 -7.43
N GLU A 308 -13.06 17.13 -6.37
CA GLU A 308 -13.62 17.40 -5.02
C GLU A 308 -13.03 18.66 -4.38
N SER A 309 -11.83 19.07 -4.79
CA SER A 309 -11.20 20.28 -4.27
C SER A 309 -11.98 21.56 -4.62
N PHE A 310 -12.87 21.51 -5.62
CA PHE A 310 -13.63 22.65 -6.13
C PHE A 310 -15.13 22.62 -5.79
N ALA A 311 -15.67 21.54 -5.22
CA ALA A 311 -17.09 21.40 -4.92
C ALA A 311 -17.38 21.53 -3.41
N ALA A 312 -18.58 22.01 -3.05
CA ALA A 312 -19.02 22.13 -1.66
C ALA A 312 -18.86 20.80 -0.92
N ARG A 313 -18.12 20.81 0.19
CA ARG A 313 -17.87 19.60 0.99
C ARG A 313 -19.20 19.05 1.53
N PRO A 314 -19.55 17.77 1.27
CA PRO A 314 -20.72 17.17 1.89
C PRO A 314 -20.57 17.13 3.42
N PRO A 315 -21.70 17.11 4.17
CA PRO A 315 -21.66 16.89 5.61
C PRO A 315 -20.95 15.57 5.93
N ARG A 316 -20.13 15.56 6.99
CA ARG A 316 -19.21 14.46 7.36
C ARG A 316 -19.88 13.08 7.35
N TRP A 317 -21.07 12.97 7.92
CA TRP A 317 -21.80 11.70 7.98
C TRP A 317 -22.17 11.17 6.58
N ALA A 318 -22.53 12.04 5.64
CA ALA A 318 -22.86 11.65 4.27
C ALA A 318 -21.61 11.25 3.49
N ALA A 319 -20.52 12.01 3.65
CA ALA A 319 -19.20 11.68 3.12
C ALA A 319 -18.70 10.32 3.65
N GLU A 320 -19.05 9.98 4.89
CA GLU A 320 -18.70 8.71 5.50
C GLU A 320 -19.55 7.57 4.95
N LEU A 321 -20.88 7.70 4.92
CA LEU A 321 -21.83 6.62 4.57
C LEU A 321 -21.73 6.14 3.11
N LEU A 322 -21.43 7.03 2.15
CA LEU A 322 -21.38 6.68 0.72
C LEU A 322 -19.94 6.59 0.15
N ALA A 323 -18.87 6.74 0.97
CA ALA A 323 -17.45 6.50 0.60
C ALA A 323 -17.04 5.02 0.68
N GLY A 324 -18.01 4.11 0.75
CA GLY A 324 -17.77 2.68 0.88
C GLY A 324 -16.87 2.13 -0.26
N PRO A 325 -16.19 1.00 -0.04
CA PRO A 325 -15.46 0.32 -1.10
C PRO A 325 -16.34 0.09 -2.33
N PRO A 326 -15.81 0.24 -3.55
CA PRO A 326 -16.19 -0.73 -4.57
C PRO A 326 -15.78 -2.13 -4.07
N LEU A 327 -16.63 -3.14 -4.26
CA LEU A 327 -16.28 -4.56 -4.05
C LEU A 327 -14.94 -4.90 -4.72
N ALA A 328 -14.63 -4.20 -5.81
CA ALA A 328 -13.36 -4.20 -6.51
C ALA A 328 -12.10 -4.04 -5.64
N MET A 329 -12.16 -3.44 -4.43
CA MET A 329 -11.02 -3.31 -3.50
C MET A 329 -10.96 -4.43 -2.46
N ALA A 330 -12.11 -4.90 -1.96
CA ALA A 330 -12.16 -6.01 -1.00
C ALA A 330 -11.75 -7.34 -1.66
N ILE A 331 -12.10 -7.49 -2.94
CA ILE A 331 -11.78 -8.63 -3.81
C ILE A 331 -10.29 -8.70 -4.19
N LEU A 332 -9.50 -7.63 -3.97
CA LEU A 332 -8.07 -7.63 -4.31
C LEU A 332 -7.24 -8.47 -3.32
N GLY A 333 -7.74 -8.70 -2.11
CA GLY A 333 -7.10 -9.49 -1.06
C GLY A 333 -5.80 -8.88 -0.51
N PRO A 334 -5.33 -9.33 0.67
CA PRO A 334 -4.13 -8.80 1.33
C PRO A 334 -2.88 -8.62 0.48
N ALA A 335 -2.72 -9.49 -0.52
CA ALA A 335 -1.54 -9.55 -1.37
C ALA A 335 -1.48 -8.41 -2.41
N SER A 336 -2.48 -7.52 -2.46
CA SER A 336 -2.61 -6.54 -3.55
C SER A 336 -2.28 -5.09 -3.19
N VAL A 337 -1.82 -4.82 -1.98
CA VAL A 337 -1.12 -3.56 -1.68
C VAL A 337 0.34 -3.92 -1.43
N GLY A 338 1.00 -4.38 -2.48
CA GLY A 338 2.38 -4.82 -2.42
C GLY A 338 3.03 -4.75 -3.78
N ARG A 339 4.24 -4.18 -3.79
CA ARG A 339 5.31 -4.31 -4.77
C ARG A 339 5.14 -5.43 -5.81
N PRO A 340 5.57 -5.23 -7.06
CA PRO A 340 5.72 -6.34 -8.01
C PRO A 340 6.76 -7.33 -7.47
N GLU A 341 6.36 -8.57 -7.24
CA GLU A 341 7.23 -9.72 -6.91
C GLU A 341 7.01 -10.86 -7.92
N PRO A 342 8.00 -11.77 -8.07
CA PRO A 342 8.44 -12.26 -9.37
C PRO A 342 7.65 -13.44 -9.92
N LEU A 343 7.73 -13.57 -11.25
CA LEU A 343 7.31 -14.75 -12.01
C LEU A 343 7.95 -16.02 -11.42
N ARG A 344 7.11 -16.92 -10.91
CA ARG A 344 7.47 -18.27 -10.48
C ARG A 344 7.25 -19.22 -11.67
N MET A 345 8.35 -19.69 -12.26
CA MET A 345 8.35 -20.75 -13.27
C MET A 345 7.93 -22.11 -12.68
N GLN A 346 7.26 -22.91 -13.51
CA GLN A 346 6.78 -24.26 -13.21
C GLN A 346 7.93 -25.24 -12.92
N ALA A 347 7.70 -26.12 -11.95
CA ALA A 347 8.68 -27.07 -11.43
C ALA A 347 8.71 -28.38 -12.23
N THR A 348 9.83 -28.66 -12.89
CA THR A 348 10.34 -30.03 -13.09
C THR A 348 11.12 -30.44 -11.83
N ARG A 349 10.84 -31.64 -11.31
CA ARG A 349 11.41 -32.17 -10.05
C ARG A 349 12.94 -32.32 -10.13
N PHE A 350 13.66 -31.58 -9.29
CA PHE A 350 15.04 -31.88 -8.85
C PHE A 350 15.11 -31.74 -7.31
N PRO A 351 16.04 -32.45 -6.63
CA PRO A 351 16.05 -32.62 -5.17
C PRO A 351 16.36 -31.31 -4.42
N PRO A 352 16.05 -31.23 -3.11
CA PRO A 352 16.09 -29.98 -2.35
C PRO A 352 17.51 -29.41 -2.26
N SER A 353 17.70 -28.20 -2.81
CA SER A 353 18.84 -27.33 -2.52
C SER A 353 18.48 -26.41 -1.34
N PRO A 354 19.40 -26.12 -0.41
CA PRO A 354 19.11 -25.32 0.78
C PRO A 354 18.74 -23.88 0.39
N ALA A 355 17.73 -23.32 1.05
CA ALA A 355 17.26 -21.95 0.80
C ALA A 355 18.40 -20.93 1.05
N PRO A 356 18.62 -19.94 0.17
CA PRO A 356 19.53 -18.84 0.47
C PRO A 356 18.85 -17.90 1.47
N ALA A 357 19.57 -17.55 2.53
CA ALA A 357 19.23 -16.43 3.40
C ALA A 357 19.15 -15.15 2.55
N TYR A 358 18.04 -14.42 2.60
CA TYR A 358 17.96 -13.07 2.05
C TYR A 358 18.80 -12.14 2.93
N GLU A 359 20.08 -11.97 2.58
CA GLU A 359 20.99 -11.09 3.31
C GLU A 359 20.62 -9.62 3.10
N ASN A 360 20.11 -8.96 4.15
CA ASN A 360 19.99 -7.51 4.18
C ASN A 360 21.36 -6.92 4.53
N TYR A 361 21.88 -6.02 3.69
CA TYR A 361 23.10 -5.29 4.02
C TYR A 361 22.75 -4.01 4.79
N HIS A 362 23.20 -3.92 6.05
CA HIS A 362 23.03 -2.77 6.92
C HIS A 362 24.38 -2.10 7.16
N PHE A 363 24.54 -0.85 6.74
CA PHE A 363 25.75 -0.09 7.06
C PHE A 363 25.69 0.42 8.51
N PRO A 364 26.63 0.05 9.42
CA PRO A 364 27.80 -0.81 9.25
C PRO A 364 27.65 -2.18 9.96
N PRO A 365 27.99 -3.32 9.33
CA PRO A 365 28.39 -4.51 10.07
C PRO A 365 29.89 -4.36 10.32
N GLY A 366 30.27 -3.41 11.18
CA GLY A 366 31.50 -3.61 11.91
C GLY A 366 31.27 -4.82 12.80
N GLY A 367 32.05 -5.89 12.67
CA GLY A 367 32.14 -6.89 13.73
C GLY A 367 32.21 -6.13 15.06
N LYS A 368 31.27 -6.42 15.96
CA LYS A 368 30.98 -5.66 17.21
C LYS A 368 32.03 -4.58 17.52
N GLY A 369 31.84 -3.34 17.02
CA GLY A 369 32.68 -2.20 17.43
C GLY A 369 33.22 -1.24 16.36
N GLN A 370 33.13 -1.51 15.05
CA GLN A 370 33.52 -0.49 14.04
C GLN A 370 32.32 0.37 13.60
N THR A 371 32.21 1.55 14.21
CA THR A 371 31.16 2.56 13.95
C THR A 371 31.54 3.57 12.84
N THR A 372 32.70 3.39 12.20
CA THR A 372 33.24 4.35 11.23
C THR A 372 33.58 3.61 9.93
N PRO A 373 33.08 4.03 8.76
CA PRO A 373 33.54 3.52 7.48
C PRO A 373 35.08 3.59 7.42
N PRO A 374 35.77 2.66 6.73
CA PRO A 374 37.22 2.75 6.60
C PRO A 374 37.62 4.12 6.05
N ARG A 375 38.76 4.64 6.51
CA ARG A 375 39.28 5.89 5.95
C ARG A 375 39.51 5.69 4.45
N LEU A 376 38.92 6.59 3.66
CA LEU A 376 39.15 6.68 2.24
C LEU A 376 40.65 6.89 1.99
N SER A 377 41.26 5.94 1.27
CA SER A 377 42.64 6.06 0.80
C SER A 377 42.60 6.64 -0.62
N TYR A 378 42.83 7.93 -0.72
CA TYR A 378 42.98 8.62 -2.00
C TYR A 378 44.37 8.36 -2.56
N GLY A 379 44.46 7.98 -3.84
CA GLY A 379 45.71 7.95 -4.58
C GLY A 379 46.25 9.36 -4.81
N GLU A 380 47.44 9.44 -5.39
CA GLU A 380 48.09 10.73 -5.66
C GLU A 380 47.26 11.59 -6.63
N THR A 381 46.64 10.96 -7.64
CA THR A 381 45.77 11.63 -8.60
C THR A 381 44.58 12.29 -7.93
N GLU A 382 43.87 11.58 -7.04
CA GLU A 382 42.70 12.13 -6.37
C GLU A 382 43.06 13.16 -5.32
N ARG A 383 44.19 13.00 -4.63
CA ARG A 383 44.71 14.02 -3.71
C ARG A 383 45.00 15.33 -4.44
N ARG A 384 45.62 15.28 -5.62
CA ARG A 384 45.86 16.46 -6.46
C ARG A 384 44.57 17.07 -6.98
N LEU A 385 43.63 16.23 -7.45
CA LEU A 385 42.32 16.69 -7.91
C LEU A 385 41.59 17.45 -6.78
N TRP A 386 41.54 16.87 -5.58
CA TRP A 386 40.95 17.52 -4.43
C TRP A 386 41.69 18.80 -4.06
N ALA A 387 43.02 18.79 -4.02
CA ALA A 387 43.82 19.98 -3.66
C ALA A 387 43.59 21.17 -4.61
N GLY A 388 43.33 20.90 -5.90
CA GLY A 388 42.96 21.94 -6.86
C GLY A 388 41.53 22.45 -6.66
N MET A 389 40.60 21.57 -6.33
CA MET A 389 39.17 21.89 -6.18
C MET A 389 38.81 22.51 -4.81
N GLU A 390 39.49 22.13 -3.72
CA GLU A 390 39.17 22.54 -2.35
C GLU A 390 39.12 24.06 -2.14
N PRO A 391 40.06 24.88 -2.68
CA PRO A 391 39.98 26.33 -2.57
C PRO A 391 38.72 26.90 -3.21
N GLU A 392 38.32 26.40 -4.38
CA GLU A 392 37.12 26.85 -5.08
C GLU A 392 35.83 26.44 -4.35
N LEU A 393 35.76 25.21 -3.83
CA LEU A 393 34.65 24.73 -3.01
C LEU A 393 34.43 25.59 -1.75
N ARG A 394 35.51 26.11 -1.16
CA ARG A 394 35.48 26.99 0.02
C ARG A 394 35.18 28.44 -0.31
N ALA A 395 35.47 28.88 -1.53
CA ALA A 395 35.32 30.25 -1.96
C ALA A 395 33.88 30.61 -2.38
N VAL A 396 32.93 29.67 -2.29
CA VAL A 396 31.53 29.89 -2.67
C VAL A 396 30.90 30.99 -1.81
N PRO A 397 30.52 32.14 -2.40
CA PRO A 397 30.02 33.28 -1.62
C PRO A 397 28.52 33.13 -1.35
N PHE A 398 28.12 32.43 -0.30
CA PHE A 398 26.70 32.14 0.01
C PHE A 398 25.77 33.36 0.07
N GLU A 399 26.32 34.55 0.36
CA GLU A 399 25.58 35.82 0.41
C GLU A 399 25.39 36.49 -0.96
N ALA A 400 26.21 36.15 -1.95
CA ALA A 400 26.21 36.77 -3.28
C ALA A 400 24.93 36.48 -4.10
N SER A 401 24.76 37.18 -5.21
CA SER A 401 23.64 36.91 -6.13
C SER A 401 23.70 35.48 -6.71
N ARG A 402 22.56 34.98 -7.21
CA ARG A 402 22.48 33.66 -7.86
C ARG A 402 23.52 33.53 -8.98
N ASP A 403 23.62 34.56 -9.83
CA ASP A 403 24.51 34.56 -10.99
C ASP A 403 25.99 34.65 -10.59
N GLU A 404 26.31 35.45 -9.57
CA GLU A 404 27.67 35.52 -9.03
C GLU A 404 28.11 34.17 -8.44
N ILE A 405 27.23 33.49 -7.68
CA ILE A 405 27.53 32.16 -7.15
C ILE A 405 27.76 31.16 -8.29
N LEU A 406 26.88 31.14 -9.29
CA LEU A 406 27.00 30.25 -10.45
C LEU A 406 28.27 30.52 -11.28
N SER A 407 28.72 31.78 -11.36
CA SER A 407 29.94 32.16 -12.08
C SER A 407 31.23 31.74 -11.36
N ARG A 408 31.16 31.52 -10.04
CA ARG A 408 32.30 31.16 -9.18
C ARG A 408 32.29 29.71 -8.72
N ARG A 409 31.28 28.92 -9.09
CA ARG A 409 31.20 27.51 -8.70
C ARG A 409 32.29 26.70 -9.39
N VAL A 410 32.75 25.65 -8.72
CA VAL A 410 33.60 24.61 -9.32
C VAL A 410 32.95 24.08 -10.59
N SER A 411 33.74 23.88 -11.65
CA SER A 411 33.22 23.30 -12.89
C SER A 411 32.63 21.91 -12.63
N LEU A 412 31.47 21.62 -13.24
CA LEU A 412 30.80 20.32 -13.04
C LEU A 412 31.67 19.15 -13.49
N GLU A 413 32.51 19.35 -14.51
CA GLU A 413 33.49 18.35 -14.95
C GLU A 413 34.48 17.98 -13.84
N THR A 414 34.98 18.98 -13.09
CA THR A 414 35.91 18.73 -11.97
C THR A 414 35.21 18.00 -10.83
N ALA A 415 33.98 18.42 -10.48
CA ALA A 415 33.15 17.74 -9.50
C ALA A 415 32.84 16.29 -9.91
N ASP A 416 32.55 16.06 -11.19
CA ASP A 416 32.26 14.75 -11.77
C ASP A 416 33.43 13.78 -11.67
N ARG A 417 34.65 14.25 -11.93
CA ARG A 417 35.85 13.41 -11.80
C ARG A 417 36.05 12.95 -10.36
N PHE A 418 35.78 13.81 -9.38
CA PHE A 418 35.88 13.44 -7.97
C PHE A 418 34.72 12.53 -7.54
N TRP A 419 33.51 12.80 -8.04
CA TRP A 419 32.32 11.99 -7.81
C TRP A 419 32.48 10.56 -8.34
N GLU A 420 33.04 10.41 -9.54
CA GLU A 420 33.35 9.10 -10.12
C GLU A 420 34.25 8.26 -9.19
N PHE A 421 35.29 8.88 -8.62
CA PHE A 421 36.15 8.20 -7.66
C PHE A 421 35.35 7.76 -6.43
N GLN A 422 34.53 8.64 -5.86
CA GLN A 422 33.72 8.33 -4.67
C GLN A 422 32.73 7.19 -4.94
N ILE A 423 32.09 7.16 -6.11
CA ILE A 423 31.21 6.06 -6.53
C ILE A 423 31.99 4.74 -6.61
N ARG A 424 33.17 4.74 -7.24
CA ARG A 424 33.97 3.52 -7.41
C ARG A 424 34.50 3.00 -6.08
N ASP A 425 34.96 3.88 -5.20
CA ASP A 425 35.37 3.48 -3.84
C ASP A 425 34.18 2.93 -3.05
N PHE A 426 33.03 3.58 -3.15
CA PHE A 426 31.81 3.12 -2.52
C PHE A 426 31.36 1.75 -3.04
N ALA A 427 31.36 1.54 -4.36
CA ALA A 427 31.05 0.25 -4.97
C ALA A 427 31.99 -0.86 -4.47
N ARG A 428 33.29 -0.59 -4.42
CA ARG A 428 34.29 -1.51 -3.84
C ARG A 428 33.97 -1.85 -2.39
N LEU A 429 33.61 -0.87 -1.55
CA LEU A 429 33.23 -1.09 -0.15
C LEU A 429 32.00 -1.98 -0.01
N LEU A 430 31.06 -1.89 -0.95
CA LEU A 430 29.84 -2.69 -0.98
C LEU A 430 30.01 -4.08 -1.62
N GLY A 431 31.20 -4.39 -2.17
CA GLY A 431 31.39 -5.57 -3.02
C GLY A 431 30.54 -5.51 -4.30
N ALA A 432 30.20 -4.30 -4.77
CA ALA A 432 29.42 -4.07 -5.97
C ALA A 432 30.33 -3.93 -7.19
N GLU A 433 29.87 -4.44 -8.33
CA GLU A 433 30.45 -4.11 -9.63
C GLU A 433 29.97 -2.72 -10.05
N VAL A 434 30.81 -1.94 -10.72
CA VAL A 434 30.46 -0.60 -11.21
C VAL A 434 30.90 -0.43 -12.65
N GLU A 435 29.95 -0.06 -13.50
CA GLU A 435 30.17 0.22 -14.92
C GLU A 435 29.72 1.63 -15.26
N ALA A 436 30.49 2.33 -16.09
CA ALA A 436 30.12 3.63 -16.61
C ALA A 436 29.44 3.46 -17.97
N HIS A 437 28.30 4.10 -18.14
CA HIS A 437 27.46 4.03 -19.33
C HIS A 437 27.11 5.44 -19.83
N PRO A 438 26.69 5.57 -21.11
CA PRO A 438 26.16 6.83 -21.61
C PRO A 438 24.75 7.11 -21.03
N PRO A 439 24.21 8.34 -21.15
CA PRO A 439 22.95 8.75 -20.53
C PRO A 439 21.75 7.87 -20.90
N GLU A 440 21.72 7.34 -22.12
CA GLU A 440 20.66 6.47 -22.66
C GLU A 440 20.42 5.25 -21.78
N ARG A 441 21.42 4.86 -21.00
CA ARG A 441 21.28 3.81 -20.02
C ARG A 441 20.12 4.08 -19.06
N LEU A 442 19.80 5.32 -18.70
CA LEU A 442 18.66 5.64 -17.83
C LEU A 442 17.28 5.28 -18.41
N ILE A 443 17.16 5.09 -19.72
CA ILE A 443 15.88 4.79 -20.39
C ILE A 443 15.85 3.37 -20.99
N GLU A 444 16.97 2.65 -20.91
CA GLU A 444 17.03 1.25 -21.33
C GLU A 444 16.25 0.38 -20.35
N PRO A 445 15.19 -0.32 -20.81
CA PRO A 445 14.41 -1.20 -19.97
C PRO A 445 15.24 -2.44 -19.62
N PHE A 446 15.25 -2.81 -18.35
CA PHE A 446 16.04 -3.97 -17.90
C PHE A 446 15.48 -5.32 -18.35
N SER A 447 14.20 -5.38 -18.72
CA SER A 447 13.57 -6.56 -19.32
C SER A 447 12.57 -6.14 -20.38
N SER A 448 12.27 -7.05 -21.31
CA SER A 448 11.25 -6.87 -22.35
C SER A 448 9.83 -6.64 -21.80
N GLN A 449 9.61 -6.87 -20.50
CA GLN A 449 8.30 -6.76 -19.85
C GLN A 449 8.02 -5.36 -19.31
N PHE A 450 9.03 -4.50 -19.14
CA PHE A 450 8.83 -3.14 -18.66
C PHE A 450 8.58 -2.18 -19.82
N LEU A 451 7.60 -1.29 -19.66
CA LEU A 451 7.38 -0.20 -20.60
C LEU A 451 8.64 0.66 -20.65
N ARG A 452 9.18 0.87 -21.85
CA ARG A 452 10.26 1.82 -22.06
C ARG A 452 9.82 3.20 -21.56
N PRO A 453 10.60 3.85 -20.68
CA PRO A 453 10.44 5.27 -20.43
C PRO A 453 10.46 6.03 -21.76
N LYS A 454 9.66 7.10 -21.89
CA LYS A 454 9.47 7.80 -23.17
C LYS A 454 10.75 8.47 -23.70
N GLY A 455 11.77 8.65 -22.86
CA GLY A 455 13.08 9.17 -23.25
C GLY A 455 13.15 10.67 -23.53
N ASP A 456 12.00 11.36 -23.60
CA ASP A 456 11.93 12.80 -23.88
C ASP A 456 12.65 13.63 -22.81
N LEU A 457 12.49 13.29 -21.52
CA LEU A 457 13.21 13.95 -20.43
C LEU A 457 14.72 13.85 -20.60
N LEU A 458 15.24 12.66 -20.91
CA LEU A 458 16.68 12.43 -21.04
C LEU A 458 17.27 13.21 -22.21
N ARG A 459 16.56 13.27 -23.34
CA ARG A 459 16.99 14.06 -24.50
C ARG A 459 17.14 15.54 -24.14
N ARG A 460 16.12 16.12 -23.49
CA ARG A 460 16.19 17.51 -23.00
C ARG A 460 17.29 17.70 -21.95
N ALA A 461 17.55 16.68 -21.11
CA ALA A 461 18.61 16.75 -20.10
C ALA A 461 20.00 16.80 -20.71
N ALA A 462 20.22 16.08 -21.82
CA ALA A 462 21.49 16.10 -22.55
C ALA A 462 21.84 17.50 -23.08
N ASP A 463 20.84 18.30 -23.49
CA ASP A 463 21.03 19.69 -23.95
C ASP A 463 21.56 20.62 -22.85
N PHE A 464 21.39 20.24 -21.58
CA PHE A 464 21.83 21.02 -20.41
C PHE A 464 23.09 20.45 -19.73
N ALA A 465 23.52 19.24 -20.07
CA ALA A 465 24.63 18.54 -19.42
C ALA A 465 25.98 18.99 -19.99
N GLU A 466 26.43 20.18 -19.59
CA GLU A 466 27.76 20.72 -19.92
C GLU A 466 28.86 19.72 -19.50
N GLY A 467 29.72 19.32 -20.44
CA GLY A 467 30.79 18.33 -20.19
C GLY A 467 30.41 16.86 -20.43
N GLY A 468 29.16 16.60 -20.81
CA GLY A 468 28.66 15.28 -21.16
C GLY A 468 28.06 14.52 -19.96
N GLY A 469 26.97 13.80 -20.20
CA GLY A 469 26.32 12.98 -19.18
C GLY A 469 26.94 11.59 -19.08
N ARG A 470 27.09 11.09 -17.84
CA ARG A 470 27.48 9.70 -17.57
C ARG A 470 26.55 9.09 -16.52
N VAL A 471 26.37 7.78 -16.61
CA VAL A 471 25.57 7.00 -15.66
C VAL A 471 26.43 5.88 -15.12
N TYR A 472 26.56 5.80 -13.80
CA TYR A 472 27.26 4.70 -13.14
C TYR A 472 26.24 3.65 -12.70
N GLU A 473 26.29 2.46 -13.30
CA GLU A 473 25.45 1.33 -12.90
C GLU A 473 26.21 0.47 -11.89
N LEU A 474 25.67 0.40 -10.67
CA LEU A 474 26.19 -0.42 -9.58
C LEU A 474 25.37 -1.71 -9.48
N SER A 475 26.04 -2.86 -9.47
CA SER A 475 25.41 -4.19 -9.29
C SER A 475 25.70 -4.73 -7.91
N LEU A 476 24.81 -4.45 -6.97
CA LEU A 476 24.94 -4.82 -5.56
C LEU A 476 24.69 -6.33 -5.39
N PRO A 477 25.44 -7.03 -4.53
CA PRO A 477 25.25 -8.46 -4.31
C PRO A 477 23.99 -8.81 -3.49
N TYR A 478 23.21 -7.81 -3.07
CA TYR A 478 22.01 -7.97 -2.24
C TYR A 478 20.82 -7.15 -2.78
N ALA A 479 19.61 -7.58 -2.44
CA ALA A 479 18.37 -6.92 -2.87
C ALA A 479 18.02 -5.65 -2.06
N ASN A 480 18.52 -5.55 -0.84
CA ASN A 480 18.22 -4.45 0.07
C ASN A 480 19.52 -3.82 0.58
N ALA A 481 19.81 -2.61 0.11
CA ALA A 481 20.89 -1.77 0.58
C ALA A 481 20.30 -0.65 1.45
N SER A 482 20.87 -0.43 2.63
CA SER A 482 20.28 0.56 3.54
C SER A 482 21.28 1.27 4.42
N PHE A 483 20.96 2.51 4.77
CA PHE A 483 21.86 3.42 5.49
C PHE A 483 21.24 3.94 6.77
N GLY A 484 22.10 4.16 7.77
CA GLY A 484 21.73 4.68 9.08
C GLY A 484 21.60 3.60 10.16
N LYS A 485 21.22 3.99 11.38
CA LYS A 485 21.23 3.10 12.54
C LYS A 485 20.06 2.11 12.49
N ALA A 486 20.36 0.82 12.36
CA ALA A 486 19.35 -0.26 12.33
C ALA A 486 18.39 -0.26 13.55
N ASN A 487 18.85 0.21 14.71
CA ASN A 487 18.07 0.19 15.96
C ASN A 487 17.31 1.49 16.24
N VAL A 488 17.44 2.52 15.40
CA VAL A 488 16.71 3.78 15.59
C VAL A 488 15.65 3.89 14.50
N LYS A 489 14.42 3.48 14.84
CA LYS A 489 13.26 3.59 13.93
C LYS A 489 13.18 5.02 13.37
N GLY A 490 13.08 5.15 12.05
CA GLY A 490 13.05 6.43 11.35
C GLY A 490 14.41 6.94 10.84
N HIS A 491 15.54 6.35 11.26
CA HIS A 491 16.87 6.68 10.76
C HIS A 491 17.45 5.59 9.86
N TYR A 492 16.58 4.87 9.16
CA TYR A 492 16.95 3.86 8.18
C TYR A 492 16.39 4.31 6.83
N SER A 493 17.27 4.51 5.86
CA SER A 493 16.89 4.82 4.49
C SER A 493 17.30 3.67 3.58
N ASN A 494 16.31 3.09 2.90
CA ASN A 494 16.55 2.02 1.93
C ASN A 494 16.93 2.64 0.57
N LEU A 495 18.09 2.30 0.02
CA LEU A 495 18.58 2.87 -1.24
C LEU A 495 17.57 2.71 -2.37
N ARG A 496 16.94 1.54 -2.46
CA ARG A 496 15.95 1.25 -3.50
C ARG A 496 14.73 2.17 -3.37
N HIS A 497 14.31 2.45 -2.14
CA HIS A 497 13.20 3.36 -1.88
C HIS A 497 13.54 4.79 -2.28
N LEU A 498 14.71 5.30 -1.86
CA LEU A 498 15.18 6.64 -2.23
C LEU A 498 15.30 6.81 -3.75
N MET A 499 15.85 5.81 -4.43
CA MET A 499 15.93 5.81 -5.90
C MET A 499 14.55 5.78 -6.55
N GLY A 500 13.58 5.06 -5.96
CA GLY A 500 12.20 5.07 -6.43
C GLY A 500 11.51 6.42 -6.27
N GLU A 501 11.76 7.13 -5.18
CA GLU A 501 11.25 8.50 -4.98
C GLU A 501 11.84 9.48 -6.00
N LEU A 502 13.12 9.33 -6.33
CA LEU A 502 13.76 10.09 -7.40
C LEU A 502 13.16 9.75 -8.78
N GLU A 503 12.92 8.47 -9.08
CA GLU A 503 12.20 8.06 -10.29
C GLU A 503 10.83 8.72 -10.37
N ASP A 504 10.07 8.72 -9.27
CA ASP A 504 8.75 9.35 -9.17
C ASP A 504 8.82 10.88 -9.38
N ALA A 505 9.82 11.56 -8.82
CA ALA A 505 10.06 12.99 -9.03
C ALA A 505 10.32 13.33 -10.50
N PHE A 506 11.03 12.45 -11.22
CA PHE A 506 11.25 12.52 -12.66
C PHE A 506 10.09 11.94 -13.49
N GLY A 507 8.93 11.68 -12.89
CA GLY A 507 7.73 11.18 -13.58
C GLY A 507 7.90 9.77 -14.15
N ARG A 508 8.83 8.98 -13.61
CA ARG A 508 9.26 7.66 -14.10
C ARG A 508 9.74 7.68 -15.57
N GLU A 509 10.23 8.82 -16.04
CA GLU A 509 10.84 8.97 -17.36
C GLU A 509 12.30 8.51 -17.41
N VAL A 510 12.89 8.23 -16.25
CA VAL A 510 14.20 7.60 -16.07
C VAL A 510 14.06 6.40 -15.13
N GLN A 511 15.02 5.50 -15.22
CA GLN A 511 15.10 4.32 -14.38
C GLN A 511 16.44 4.33 -13.62
N LEU A 512 16.35 4.49 -12.30
CA LEU A 512 17.46 4.61 -11.36
C LEU A 512 17.66 3.33 -10.54
N GLN A 513 16.65 2.46 -10.42
CA GLN A 513 16.81 1.18 -9.71
C GLN A 513 16.00 0.02 -10.30
N PHE A 514 16.47 -1.19 -10.05
CA PHE A 514 15.71 -2.43 -10.27
C PHE A 514 16.31 -3.62 -9.53
N LEU A 515 15.52 -4.68 -9.41
CA LEU A 515 15.99 -5.99 -8.94
C LEU A 515 16.14 -6.94 -10.12
N ARG A 516 17.25 -7.66 -10.18
CA ARG A 516 17.46 -8.77 -11.10
C ARG A 516 18.24 -9.87 -10.41
N GLU A 517 17.72 -11.09 -10.47
CA GLU A 517 18.39 -12.28 -9.91
C GLU A 517 18.77 -12.10 -8.42
N GLY A 518 17.90 -11.43 -7.64
CA GLY A 518 18.14 -11.15 -6.22
C GLY A 518 19.14 -10.02 -5.93
N ARG A 519 19.70 -9.39 -6.97
CA ARG A 519 20.66 -8.31 -6.88
C ARG A 519 20.00 -6.97 -7.16
N LEU A 520 20.25 -5.99 -6.29
CA LEU A 520 19.84 -4.60 -6.53
C LEU A 520 20.83 -3.95 -7.48
N ARG A 521 20.30 -3.40 -8.56
CA ARG A 521 21.08 -2.57 -9.46
C ARG A 521 20.60 -1.14 -9.40
N VAL A 522 21.55 -0.22 -9.39
CA VAL A 522 21.31 1.20 -9.19
C VAL A 522 22.07 1.99 -10.24
N ARG A 523 21.41 2.93 -10.91
CA ARG A 523 22.00 3.82 -11.90
C ARG A 523 22.12 5.22 -11.30
N ILE A 524 23.33 5.73 -11.23
CA ILE A 524 23.66 7.00 -10.57
C ILE A 524 24.21 7.96 -11.62
N PRO A 525 23.43 8.98 -12.03
CA PRO A 525 23.93 10.06 -12.88
C PRO A 525 25.13 10.79 -12.26
N ASN A 526 26.03 11.29 -13.11
CA ASN A 526 27.03 12.28 -12.70
C ASN A 526 26.37 13.66 -12.43
N PHE A 527 27.09 14.61 -11.85
CA PHE A 527 26.61 15.97 -11.52
C PHE A 527 26.02 16.67 -12.74
N ALA A 528 26.75 16.67 -13.88
CA ALA A 528 26.29 17.35 -15.08
C ALA A 528 24.95 16.78 -15.59
N LEU A 529 24.80 15.46 -15.64
CA LEU A 529 23.55 14.83 -16.04
C LEU A 529 22.44 15.05 -15.00
N TRP A 530 22.76 15.06 -13.70
CA TRP A 530 21.77 15.32 -12.65
C TRP A 530 21.21 16.74 -12.74
N GLU A 531 22.08 17.75 -12.91
CA GLU A 531 21.63 19.13 -13.17
C GLU A 531 20.78 19.20 -14.44
N GLY A 532 21.20 18.51 -15.51
CA GLY A 532 20.45 18.45 -16.76
C GLY A 532 19.06 17.85 -16.58
N LEU A 533 18.93 16.76 -15.82
CA LEU A 533 17.64 16.13 -15.50
C LEU A 533 16.72 17.07 -14.71
N LEU A 534 17.26 17.78 -13.72
CA LEU A 534 16.50 18.76 -12.94
C LEU A 534 15.98 19.89 -13.84
N ARG A 535 16.84 20.48 -14.68
CA ARG A 535 16.46 21.56 -15.61
C ARG A 535 15.46 21.09 -16.66
N ALA A 536 15.66 19.90 -17.22
CA ALA A 536 14.76 19.32 -18.22
C ALA A 536 13.38 18.95 -17.67
N ARG A 537 13.28 18.69 -16.36
CA ARG A 537 12.02 18.35 -15.68
C ARG A 537 11.30 19.59 -15.14
N PHE A 538 12.03 20.48 -14.47
CA PHE A 538 11.47 21.58 -13.68
C PHE A 538 11.72 22.97 -14.29
N GLY A 539 12.45 23.06 -15.42
CA GLY A 539 12.72 24.31 -16.12
C GLY A 539 13.64 25.26 -15.32
N GLU A 540 13.41 26.56 -15.45
CA GLU A 540 14.18 27.60 -14.75
C GLU A 540 13.98 27.60 -13.22
N ALA A 541 12.86 27.00 -12.77
CA ALA A 541 12.53 26.81 -11.36
C ALA A 541 13.39 25.72 -10.68
N ALA A 542 14.14 24.92 -11.45
CA ALA A 542 15.01 23.88 -10.91
C ALA A 542 16.07 24.48 -9.97
N HIS A 543 16.31 23.81 -8.84
CA HIS A 543 17.43 24.14 -7.97
C HIS A 543 18.72 23.69 -8.64
N ARG A 544 19.64 24.62 -8.90
CA ARG A 544 20.92 24.31 -9.54
C ARG A 544 21.90 23.78 -8.49
N PRO A 545 22.48 22.58 -8.68
CA PRO A 545 23.51 22.04 -7.80
C PRO A 545 24.74 22.94 -7.74
N ILE A 546 25.26 23.20 -6.55
CA ILE A 546 26.49 23.95 -6.29
C ILE A 546 27.41 23.07 -5.44
N PRO A 547 28.47 22.49 -6.03
CA PRO A 547 29.48 21.77 -5.26
C PRO A 547 30.13 22.70 -4.23
N VAL A 548 30.23 22.25 -2.99
CA VAL A 548 30.73 23.02 -1.83
C VAL A 548 31.53 22.13 -0.89
N ASP A 549 32.44 22.68 -0.09
CA ASP A 549 33.28 21.89 0.82
C ASP A 549 32.51 21.50 2.09
N GLY A 550 32.50 20.21 2.42
CA GLY A 550 31.98 19.74 3.70
C GLY A 550 30.46 19.51 3.75
N ILE A 551 29.95 19.39 4.97
CA ILE A 551 28.51 19.44 5.25
C ILE A 551 28.12 20.91 5.42
N ILE A 552 27.12 21.33 4.69
CA ILE A 552 26.66 22.72 4.70
C ILE A 552 25.76 22.97 5.90
N THR A 553 25.94 24.15 6.50
CA THR A 553 25.14 24.55 7.64
C THR A 553 23.68 24.75 7.19
N ARG A 554 22.75 24.57 8.12
CA ARG A 554 21.33 24.82 7.86
C ARG A 554 21.09 26.25 7.35
N ASP A 555 21.83 27.21 7.89
CA ASP A 555 21.72 28.63 7.53
C ASP A 555 22.15 28.86 6.07
N ASP A 556 23.31 28.34 5.67
CA ASP A 556 23.80 28.49 4.29
C ASP A 556 22.92 27.76 3.28
N THR A 557 22.40 26.58 3.65
CA THR A 557 21.40 25.86 2.86
C THR A 557 20.17 26.72 2.60
N MET A 558 19.67 27.44 3.61
CA MET A 558 18.52 28.33 3.42
C MET A 558 18.83 29.55 2.55
N ARG A 559 20.03 30.13 2.64
CA ARG A 559 20.46 31.23 1.75
C ARG A 559 20.47 30.80 0.29
N LEU A 560 20.97 29.60 0.02
CA LEU A 560 21.04 29.06 -1.33
C LEU A 560 19.67 28.63 -1.87
N ARG A 561 18.85 27.95 -1.06
CA ARG A 561 17.51 27.50 -1.48
C ARG A 561 16.60 28.67 -1.87
N GLY A 562 16.66 29.78 -1.13
CA GLY A 562 15.93 31.01 -1.50
C GLY A 562 16.34 31.59 -2.87
N LYS A 563 17.50 31.21 -3.39
CA LYS A 563 18.06 31.62 -4.69
C LYS A 563 17.91 30.51 -5.76
N LEU A 564 17.14 29.45 -5.49
CA LEU A 564 17.02 28.25 -6.34
C LEU A 564 18.39 27.62 -6.63
N LEU A 565 19.23 27.57 -5.61
CA LEU A 565 20.52 26.88 -5.59
C LEU A 565 20.46 25.76 -4.55
N ALA A 566 21.03 24.61 -4.87
CA ALA A 566 21.14 23.49 -3.94
C ALA A 566 22.62 23.26 -3.63
N PRO A 567 23.08 23.48 -2.39
CA PRO A 567 24.43 23.05 -2.02
C PRO A 567 24.54 21.53 -2.15
N VAL A 568 25.66 21.06 -2.71
CA VAL A 568 26.00 19.65 -2.76
C VAL A 568 27.36 19.46 -2.11
N GLY A 569 27.34 18.96 -0.87
CA GLY A 569 28.50 18.81 -0.02
C GLY A 569 29.48 17.76 -0.52
N MET A 570 30.68 18.20 -0.89
CA MET A 570 31.80 17.36 -1.29
C MET A 570 32.69 17.13 -0.07
N VAL A 571 32.90 15.87 0.31
CA VAL A 571 33.74 15.50 1.46
C VAL A 571 34.81 14.50 1.08
N ARG A 572 36.00 14.61 1.68
CA ARG A 572 37.05 13.59 1.53
C ARG A 572 36.81 12.36 2.39
N GLN A 573 36.24 12.54 3.57
CA GLN A 573 36.22 11.46 4.55
C GLN A 573 34.79 11.06 4.86
N ALA A 574 34.66 9.90 5.49
CA ALA A 574 33.42 9.51 6.10
C ALA A 574 33.00 10.57 7.11
N THR A 575 31.79 11.10 6.96
CA THR A 575 31.29 12.24 7.75
C THR A 575 30.01 11.86 8.48
N LEU A 576 29.81 12.41 9.67
CA LEU A 576 28.58 12.25 10.43
C LEU A 576 27.46 13.06 9.78
N ILE A 577 26.44 12.40 9.26
CA ILE A 577 25.18 13.05 8.93
C ILE A 577 24.25 12.84 10.12
N SER A 578 23.90 13.93 10.80
CA SER A 578 23.05 13.91 12.00
C SER A 578 21.70 13.26 11.74
N GLU A 579 21.11 13.53 10.57
CA GLU A 579 19.82 12.96 10.12
C GLU A 579 19.87 11.44 9.99
N LEU A 580 21.00 10.88 9.58
CA LEU A 580 21.20 9.42 9.48
C LEU A 580 21.72 8.81 10.80
N GLY A 581 21.99 9.65 11.80
CA GLY A 581 22.43 9.26 13.13
C GLY A 581 23.79 8.55 13.15
N GLY A 582 24.60 8.65 12.10
CA GLY A 582 25.83 7.89 11.94
C GLY A 582 26.79 8.46 10.90
N LYS A 583 28.05 7.99 10.94
CA LYS A 583 29.04 8.31 9.90
C LYS A 583 28.69 7.56 8.63
N VAL A 584 28.62 8.27 7.52
CA VAL A 584 28.38 7.70 6.19
C VAL A 584 29.62 7.82 5.32
N HIS A 585 29.68 6.98 4.30
CA HIS A 585 30.71 7.08 3.26
C HIS A 585 30.68 8.46 2.57
N ALA A 586 31.81 8.94 2.06
CA ALA A 586 31.89 10.27 1.43
C ALA A 586 30.93 10.44 0.24
N PHE A 587 30.72 9.37 -0.53
CA PHE A 587 29.71 9.29 -1.60
C PHE A 587 28.28 9.67 -1.13
N PHE A 588 27.92 9.39 0.12
CA PHE A 588 26.56 9.65 0.57
C PHE A 588 26.23 11.12 0.76
N VAL A 589 27.22 11.98 1.04
CA VAL A 589 26.94 13.40 1.26
C VAL A 589 26.41 14.04 -0.03
N PRO A 590 27.09 13.94 -1.19
CA PRO A 590 26.52 14.51 -2.41
C PRO A 590 25.25 13.80 -2.86
N PHE A 591 25.16 12.47 -2.71
CA PHE A 591 23.94 11.74 -3.10
C PHE A 591 22.71 12.20 -2.29
N HIS A 592 22.88 12.36 -0.98
CA HIS A 592 21.88 12.90 -0.08
C HIS A 592 21.46 14.31 -0.49
N ASP A 593 22.42 15.17 -0.79
CA ASP A 593 22.14 16.55 -1.15
C ASP A 593 21.48 16.67 -2.53
N PHE A 594 21.80 15.77 -3.48
CA PHE A 594 21.07 15.63 -4.74
C PHE A 594 19.63 15.18 -4.56
N TYR A 595 19.38 14.29 -3.60
CA TYR A 595 18.02 13.92 -3.22
C TYR A 595 17.23 15.15 -2.78
N HIS A 596 17.79 15.94 -1.86
CA HIS A 596 17.16 17.18 -1.40
C HIS A 596 17.02 18.23 -2.50
N ALA A 597 18.00 18.37 -3.40
CA ALA A 597 17.92 19.26 -4.55
C ALA A 597 16.75 18.88 -5.49
N THR A 598 16.54 17.57 -5.66
CA THR A 598 15.45 17.03 -6.47
C THR A 598 14.10 17.29 -5.82
N MET A 599 13.96 17.00 -4.52
CA MET A 599 12.73 17.26 -3.77
C MET A 599 12.41 18.76 -3.73
N ALA A 600 13.40 19.63 -3.47
CA ALA A 600 13.21 21.07 -3.48
C ALA A 600 12.79 21.62 -4.85
N SER A 601 13.24 21.00 -5.94
CA SER A 601 12.83 21.38 -7.31
C SER A 601 11.39 20.99 -7.66
N MET A 602 10.77 20.08 -6.90
CA MET A 602 9.34 19.77 -7.03
C MET A 602 8.45 20.84 -6.39
N LEU A 603 9.01 21.71 -5.56
CA LEU A 603 8.27 22.74 -4.86
C LEU A 603 8.17 24.03 -5.69
N PRO A 604 7.11 24.83 -5.51
CA PRO A 604 7.03 26.15 -6.11
C PRO A 604 8.22 27.03 -5.69
N PRO A 605 8.89 27.74 -6.61
CA PRO A 605 9.96 28.68 -6.28
C PRO A 605 9.59 29.68 -5.18
N GLU A 606 8.35 30.16 -5.19
CA GLU A 606 7.82 31.12 -4.23
C GLU A 606 7.75 30.52 -2.82
N LEU A 607 7.54 29.20 -2.71
CA LEU A 607 7.62 28.50 -1.44
C LEU A 607 9.05 28.49 -0.91
N CYS A 608 10.02 28.06 -1.73
CA CYS A 608 11.43 28.03 -1.32
C CYS A 608 11.92 29.42 -0.90
N ALA A 609 11.57 30.45 -1.67
CA ALA A 609 11.86 31.84 -1.35
C ALA A 609 11.18 32.29 -0.06
N SER A 610 9.89 31.93 0.14
CA SER A 610 9.15 32.26 1.37
C SER A 610 9.73 31.56 2.60
N CYS A 611 10.13 30.29 2.49
CA CYS A 611 10.78 29.55 3.57
C CYS A 611 12.13 30.17 3.94
N ALA A 612 12.97 30.50 2.95
CA ALA A 612 14.23 31.19 3.18
C ALA A 612 14.05 32.56 3.80
N GLY A 613 13.06 33.32 3.31
CA GLY A 613 12.67 34.60 3.87
C GLY A 613 12.27 34.47 5.34
N LEU A 614 11.37 33.55 5.68
CA LEU A 614 10.90 33.35 7.06
C LEU A 614 11.94 32.72 8.00
N TYR A 615 12.90 31.94 7.48
CA TYR A 615 13.84 31.18 8.29
C TYR A 615 14.69 32.06 9.22
N PHE A 616 15.39 33.08 8.70
CA PHE A 616 16.26 33.94 9.53
C PHE A 616 15.50 34.80 10.55
N PRO A 617 14.36 35.42 10.19
CA PRO A 617 13.44 36.06 11.13
C PRO A 617 13.04 35.15 12.29
N LEU A 618 12.61 33.93 11.99
CA LEU A 618 12.22 32.94 13.00
C LEU A 618 13.42 32.47 13.82
N GLN A 619 14.57 32.26 13.19
CA GLN A 619 15.82 31.90 13.85
C GLN A 619 16.28 32.97 14.84
N ARG A 620 16.09 34.27 14.54
CA ARG A 620 16.45 35.36 15.47
C ARG A 620 15.35 35.62 16.51
N GLY A 621 14.09 35.63 16.09
CA GLY A 621 12.97 36.12 16.89
C GLY A 621 12.28 35.09 17.78
N LEU A 622 12.39 33.78 17.48
CA LEU A 622 11.77 32.74 18.32
C LEU A 622 12.62 32.42 19.56
N PRO A 623 11.98 32.12 20.72
CA PRO A 623 12.70 31.75 21.93
C PRO A 623 13.49 30.43 21.75
N PRO A 624 14.73 30.34 22.27
CA PRO A 624 15.51 29.10 22.23
C PRO A 624 14.74 27.94 22.86
N SER A 625 14.43 26.94 22.04
CA SER A 625 13.66 25.77 22.45
C SER A 625 13.89 24.62 21.47
N ARG A 626 13.63 23.37 21.91
CA ARG A 626 13.62 22.21 21.01
C ARG A 626 12.60 22.41 19.88
N LEU A 627 11.47 23.02 20.21
CA LEU A 627 10.40 23.37 19.26
C LEU A 627 10.89 24.29 18.15
N LYS A 628 11.64 25.35 18.49
CA LYS A 628 12.29 26.22 17.51
C LYS A 628 13.22 25.43 16.60
N GLN A 629 14.08 24.58 17.14
CA GLN A 629 15.03 23.81 16.32
C GLN A 629 14.32 22.86 15.36
N GLU A 630 13.31 22.14 15.84
CA GLU A 630 12.54 21.23 14.99
C GLU A 630 11.76 21.99 13.90
N HIS A 631 11.16 23.14 14.22
CA HIS A 631 10.49 23.98 13.23
C HIS A 631 11.46 24.50 12.16
N LEU A 632 12.65 24.98 12.58
CA LEU A 632 13.69 25.43 11.66
C LEU A 632 14.25 24.29 10.81
N ASN A 633 14.36 23.07 11.35
CA ASN A 633 14.70 21.88 10.57
C ASN A 633 13.65 21.63 9.48
N ARG A 634 12.36 21.63 9.81
CA ARG A 634 11.30 21.39 8.80
C ARG A 634 11.25 22.46 7.72
N LEU A 635 11.46 23.72 8.09
CA LEU A 635 11.61 24.81 7.11
C LEU A 635 12.84 24.61 6.21
N ALA A 636 13.90 24.00 6.76
CA ALA A 636 15.13 23.77 6.04
C ALA A 636 15.15 22.52 5.19
N ASP A 637 14.49 21.44 5.60
CA ASP A 637 14.50 20.16 4.89
C ASP A 637 13.64 20.25 3.62
N LEU A 638 12.52 20.98 3.67
CA LEU A 638 11.56 21.14 2.56
C LEU A 638 11.05 19.81 1.96
N ASP A 639 10.90 18.77 2.78
CA ASP A 639 10.32 17.50 2.36
C ASP A 639 8.95 17.29 3.03
N PRO A 640 7.87 17.90 2.51
CA PRO A 640 6.54 17.74 3.10
C PRO A 640 5.91 16.36 2.79
N GLY A 641 6.63 15.47 2.08
CA GLY A 641 6.14 14.18 1.63
C GLY A 641 5.10 14.26 0.50
N SER A 642 4.57 13.09 0.12
CA SER A 642 3.65 12.93 -1.02
C SER A 642 2.26 13.57 -0.84
N ASP A 643 1.88 13.93 0.38
CA ASP A 643 0.61 14.60 0.68
C ASP A 643 0.64 16.12 0.35
N PHE A 644 1.81 16.66 -0.01
CA PHE A 644 1.92 18.06 -0.40
C PHE A 644 1.39 18.30 -1.82
N ASN A 645 0.31 19.06 -1.92
CA ASN A 645 -0.36 19.40 -3.17
C ASN A 645 0.00 20.80 -3.69
N GLY A 646 1.12 21.37 -3.27
CA GLY A 646 1.51 22.73 -3.64
C GLY A 646 0.81 23.84 -2.83
N HIS A 647 -0.15 23.50 -1.95
CA HIS A 647 -0.95 24.50 -1.25
C HIS A 647 -0.29 24.99 0.05
N PRO A 648 -0.29 26.31 0.34
CA PRO A 648 0.33 26.84 1.54
C PRO A 648 -0.08 26.18 2.85
N ASP A 649 -1.38 25.98 3.03
CA ASP A 649 -1.89 25.34 4.24
C ASP A 649 -1.31 23.96 4.52
N ALA A 650 -1.07 23.14 3.48
CA ALA A 650 -0.53 21.79 3.65
C ALA A 650 0.91 21.86 4.15
N PHE A 651 1.71 22.77 3.57
CA PHE A 651 3.10 22.98 3.98
C PHE A 651 3.20 23.58 5.39
N VAL A 652 2.42 24.63 5.68
CA VAL A 652 2.45 25.24 7.03
C VAL A 652 2.06 24.21 8.09
N LYS A 653 1.02 23.42 7.81
CA LYS A 653 0.63 22.32 8.68
C LYS A 653 1.78 21.34 8.88
N PHE A 654 2.50 20.95 7.83
CA PHE A 654 3.69 20.11 7.93
C PHE A 654 4.77 20.74 8.83
N THR A 655 5.09 22.01 8.64
CA THR A 655 6.13 22.70 9.44
C THR A 655 5.75 22.88 10.92
N LEU A 656 4.46 22.94 11.24
CA LEU A 656 3.95 23.04 12.61
C LEU A 656 3.59 21.67 13.21
N LEU A 657 3.56 20.61 12.41
CA LEU A 657 3.21 19.26 12.85
C LEU A 657 4.04 18.76 14.04
N PRO A 658 5.36 19.04 14.14
CA PRO A 658 6.13 18.62 15.29
C PRO A 658 5.73 19.32 16.59
N PHE A 659 5.18 20.54 16.52
CA PHE A 659 4.58 21.21 17.68
C PHE A 659 3.46 20.33 18.23
N TRP A 660 2.57 19.88 17.34
CA TRP A 660 1.44 19.03 17.72
C TRP A 660 1.93 17.71 18.31
N HIS A 661 2.82 17.01 17.63
CA HIS A 661 3.32 15.72 18.11
C HIS A 661 4.08 15.83 19.43
N SER A 662 4.91 16.87 19.61
CA SER A 662 5.62 17.10 20.87
C SER A 662 4.64 17.40 22.00
N PHE A 663 3.64 18.26 21.75
CA PHE A 663 2.66 18.62 22.77
C PHE A 663 1.81 17.41 23.19
N PHE A 664 1.21 16.71 22.23
CA PHE A 664 0.35 15.56 22.52
C PHE A 664 1.12 14.41 23.11
N GLY A 665 2.28 14.07 22.55
CA GLY A 665 3.10 12.99 23.07
C GLY A 665 3.54 13.25 24.52
N GLU A 666 3.83 14.51 24.88
CA GLU A 666 4.17 14.87 26.25
C GLU A 666 2.96 14.85 27.21
N VAL A 667 1.79 15.30 26.76
CA VAL A 667 0.55 15.26 27.55
C VAL A 667 0.13 13.80 27.80
N GLU A 668 0.09 12.97 26.76
CA GLU A 668 -0.30 11.56 26.85
C GLU A 668 0.69 10.74 27.70
N ALA A 669 1.99 11.03 27.58
CA ALA A 669 3.01 10.38 28.40
C ALA A 669 3.07 10.90 29.85
N GLY A 670 2.28 11.92 30.21
CA GLY A 670 2.36 12.56 31.53
C GLY A 670 3.70 13.25 31.80
N THR A 671 4.45 13.60 30.75
CA THR A 671 5.79 14.23 30.84
C THR A 671 5.73 15.75 30.59
N MET A 672 4.54 16.29 30.33
CA MET A 672 4.32 17.71 30.16
C MET A 672 4.63 18.48 31.46
N THR A 673 5.60 19.38 31.41
CA THR A 673 5.93 20.27 32.53
C THR A 673 5.27 21.63 32.35
N GLN A 674 4.99 22.33 33.45
CA GLN A 674 4.45 23.70 33.40
C GLN A 674 5.33 24.64 32.57
N ARG A 675 6.67 24.49 32.65
CA ARG A 675 7.62 25.26 31.84
C ARG A 675 7.43 25.00 30.35
N ARG A 676 7.25 23.74 29.92
CA ARG A 676 6.98 23.41 28.50
C ARG A 676 5.62 23.93 28.06
N LEU A 677 4.61 23.81 28.91
CA LEU A 677 3.27 24.33 28.67
C LEU A 677 3.26 25.84 28.35
N GLN A 678 4.10 26.62 29.05
CA GLN A 678 4.28 28.06 28.84
C GLN A 678 5.05 28.40 27.55
N GLN A 679 5.95 27.52 27.09
CA GLN A 679 6.74 27.74 25.87
C GLN A 679 5.88 27.76 24.61
N TYR A 680 4.80 26.97 24.58
CA TYR A 680 3.94 26.85 23.40
C TYR A 680 3.19 28.16 23.06
N PRO A 681 2.45 28.82 23.99
CA PRO A 681 1.88 30.15 23.74
C PRO A 681 2.94 31.20 23.39
N GLN A 682 4.08 31.19 24.09
CA GLN A 682 5.16 32.15 23.83
C GLN A 682 5.74 31.98 22.43
N PHE A 683 5.92 30.74 21.97
CA PHE A 683 6.35 30.43 20.62
C PHE A 683 5.35 30.97 19.59
N LEU A 684 4.05 30.66 19.73
CA LEU A 684 3.02 31.11 18.80
C LEU A 684 2.87 32.64 18.77
N ALA A 685 2.91 33.29 19.93
CA ALA A 685 2.87 34.75 20.03
C ALA A 685 4.09 35.39 19.33
N SER A 686 5.29 34.84 19.56
CA SER A 686 6.51 35.30 18.91
C SER A 686 6.45 35.09 17.39
N TYR A 687 5.93 33.95 16.95
CA TYR A 687 5.75 33.62 15.55
C TYR A 687 4.81 34.61 14.85
N ARG A 688 3.63 34.86 15.45
CA ARG A 688 2.64 35.83 14.91
C ARG A 688 3.22 37.24 14.83
N ARG A 689 3.98 37.65 15.84
CA ARG A 689 4.67 38.93 15.84
C ARG A 689 5.67 39.01 14.69
N ILE A 690 6.49 37.99 14.48
CA ILE A 690 7.48 37.95 13.38
C ILE A 690 6.77 38.01 12.01
N LEU A 691 5.67 37.27 11.82
CA LEU A 691 4.89 37.33 10.58
C LEU A 691 4.33 38.72 10.28
N ARG A 692 3.90 39.46 11.32
CA ARG A 692 3.36 40.82 11.20
C ARG A 692 4.44 41.87 11.00
N ASP A 693 5.49 41.83 11.82
CA ASP A 693 6.52 42.86 11.88
C ASP A 693 7.44 42.80 10.65
N GLU A 694 7.67 41.61 10.11
CA GLU A 694 8.55 41.42 8.95
C GLU A 694 7.77 41.43 7.63
N ALA A 695 6.78 42.31 7.53
CA ALA A 695 5.92 42.46 6.35
C ALA A 695 6.67 42.77 5.03
N ALA A 696 7.97 43.03 5.07
CA ALA A 696 8.84 43.32 3.93
C ALA A 696 9.96 42.29 3.70
N THR A 697 9.92 41.09 4.31
CA THR A 697 10.99 40.10 4.06
C THR A 697 11.06 39.74 2.57
N PRO A 698 12.20 39.95 1.90
CA PRO A 698 12.36 39.60 0.49
C PRO A 698 12.03 38.12 0.26
N GLY A 699 11.18 37.85 -0.73
CA GLY A 699 10.82 36.48 -1.15
C GLY A 699 9.57 35.88 -0.49
N VAL A 700 9.02 36.46 0.57
CA VAL A 700 7.75 36.00 1.17
C VAL A 700 6.57 36.65 0.46
N THR A 701 5.87 35.90 -0.38
CA THR A 701 4.68 36.43 -1.07
C THR A 701 3.51 36.66 -0.09
N PRO A 702 2.57 37.59 -0.38
CA PRO A 702 1.36 37.77 0.43
C PRO A 702 0.54 36.49 0.63
N LEU A 703 0.39 35.68 -0.43
CA LEU A 703 -0.35 34.42 -0.39
C LEU A 703 0.25 33.44 0.65
N TRP A 704 1.56 33.26 0.61
CA TRP A 704 2.26 32.39 1.55
C TRP A 704 2.14 32.95 2.97
N ARG A 705 2.34 34.25 3.16
CA ARG A 705 2.19 34.91 4.47
C ARG A 705 0.80 34.70 5.07
N GLU A 706 -0.25 34.99 4.33
CA GLU A 706 -1.64 34.82 4.78
C GLU A 706 -1.92 33.36 5.15
N GLY A 707 -1.39 32.40 4.38
CA GLY A 707 -1.44 30.98 4.71
C GLY A 707 -0.75 30.64 6.03
N PHE A 708 0.46 31.15 6.25
CA PHE A 708 1.20 30.99 7.50
C PHE A 708 0.44 31.61 8.68
N GLU A 709 -0.02 32.85 8.56
CA GLU A 709 -0.76 33.56 9.60
C GLU A 709 -2.06 32.83 9.97
N ARG A 710 -2.87 32.47 8.96
CA ARG A 710 -4.13 31.74 9.15
C ARG A 710 -3.89 30.45 9.94
N ARG A 711 -2.92 29.61 9.53
CA ARG A 711 -2.67 28.34 10.22
C ARG A 711 -2.06 28.52 11.60
N VAL A 712 -1.16 29.47 11.82
CA VAL A 712 -0.65 29.78 13.16
C VAL A 712 -1.79 30.30 14.07
N ASN A 713 -2.78 31.00 13.52
CA ASN A 713 -3.95 31.44 14.26
C ASN A 713 -4.82 30.26 14.69
N GLU A 714 -5.32 29.48 13.73
CA GLU A 714 -6.13 28.30 13.99
C GLU A 714 -5.45 27.31 14.94
N PHE A 715 -4.14 27.13 14.78
CA PHE A 715 -3.35 26.24 15.60
C PHE A 715 -3.26 26.73 17.05
N GLY A 716 -3.12 28.03 17.26
CA GLY A 716 -3.22 28.61 18.61
C GLY A 716 -4.61 28.45 19.22
N ASP A 717 -5.68 28.56 18.43
CA ASP A 717 -7.05 28.36 18.91
C ASP A 717 -7.30 26.89 19.29
N GLU A 718 -6.79 25.96 18.49
CA GLU A 718 -6.87 24.53 18.76
C GLU A 718 -6.07 24.16 20.01
N PHE A 719 -4.84 24.66 20.13
CA PHE A 719 -4.01 24.51 21.32
C PHE A 719 -4.70 25.04 22.58
N ALA A 720 -5.30 26.24 22.52
CA ALA A 720 -6.00 26.84 23.66
C ALA A 720 -7.20 25.99 24.12
N ARG A 721 -7.97 25.43 23.17
CA ARG A 721 -9.08 24.50 23.48
C ARG A 721 -8.59 23.24 24.16
N LEU A 722 -7.52 22.65 23.65
CA LEU A 722 -6.94 21.43 24.21
C LEU A 722 -6.35 21.67 25.59
N LEU A 723 -5.59 22.75 25.75
CA LEU A 723 -5.03 23.15 27.02
C LEU A 723 -6.12 23.29 28.09
N THR A 724 -7.24 23.93 27.74
CA THR A 724 -8.41 24.03 28.61
C THR A 724 -8.97 22.65 28.97
N SER A 725 -9.04 21.73 28.00
CA SER A 725 -9.50 20.36 28.26
C SER A 725 -8.55 19.55 29.12
N VAL A 726 -7.23 19.77 29.00
CA VAL A 726 -6.21 19.09 29.80
C VAL A 726 -6.21 19.63 31.22
N LEU A 727 -6.31 20.95 31.42
CA LEU A 727 -6.35 21.57 32.75
C LEU A 727 -7.63 21.30 33.54
N ARG A 728 -8.72 20.92 32.85
CA ARG A 728 -9.98 20.52 33.49
C ARG A 728 -9.98 19.05 33.97
N LYS A 729 -9.13 18.23 33.39
CA LYS A 729 -8.92 16.83 33.78
C LYS A 729 -7.86 16.77 34.87
#